data_AF-A5DUA5-F1
#
_entry.id   AF-A5DUA5-F1
#
_cell.length_a   1.000
_cell.length_b   1.000
_cell.length_c   1.000
_cell.angle_alpha   90.00
_cell.angle_beta   90.00
_cell.angle_gamma   90.00
#
_symmetry.space_group_name_H-M   'P 1'
#
loop_
_entity.id
_entity.type
_entity.pdbx_description
1 polymer ?
#
loop_
_entity_poly.entity_id
_entity_poly.type
_entity_poly.pdbx_seq_one_letter_code
_entity_poly.pdbx_strand_id
1 'polypeptide(L)'
;MARRQRGRRTEGGVQGPSSALTAFLKSEGITDAFRARREREREQQVANNPTEEPETLESGSEGSDANTPSRTGTPEAANTPSRTGTPDSAEQSRRASSQVNIEQVGENRSGHGDNNVGVDQNEDDDDDDDDDDEIRQMKRAAKRKLRAARRGAGSNGTKRRTAPGDGSDGDDSDDSDKNDNDDYNDDDDDELQNVDMKKFGEDDTCVDCGDRFELSVYSRFIKEKTGYLCDSCNQVLRERERKAKANQLAARKKRRKVAQALLNKSTVKLPKLQDVCIKKITQNIEDVDALGDIGQMNLNKIAMILSKNRSLNDKTISLFLSPDLKHLEFWDCSNVDSDSLNKIASFCPNLESLTLFMCGQLHNDNLEYFASNLKHLHSLSLNGPFLISDRMWQSYFEQIRGKFVKFEVRNTHRFGNESLLSLLECCGNELTSLKLSRLDGITKTEAYQEIPKYISRNKLVELEISYPTNEDLITDELLIDILAITGESLNYLNVDGCSGLTEKFLLEGVSKYCRNLTRLSMKNLDQVSNEGFAKAFEKFSKVNAGGLLEINLMKCTDLGDDALYALFNHSCHTLVEMSINSLYRVSKDFLSQIFTEDAHQFKINLRNKAKEDSSIAHFHAIKLPLLTYLDASFVRAVDNEILTLISENCPKLQIIEVYGDNRCTNKAVFEDSLMVIGRQTDDL
;
A
#
# COMPACT_ATOMS: atom_id res chain seq x y z
N MET A 1 29.42 -8.98 -72.12
CA MET A 1 30.76 -8.32 -72.12
C MET A 1 30.93 -7.52 -70.82
N ALA A 2 32.04 -6.82 -70.63
CA ALA A 2 32.37 -6.03 -69.42
C ALA A 2 31.40 -4.82 -69.21
N ARG A 3 31.41 -4.06 -68.10
CA ARG A 3 32.46 -3.82 -67.09
C ARG A 3 31.89 -3.36 -65.73
N ARG A 4 32.73 -3.35 -64.68
CA ARG A 4 32.41 -2.89 -63.30
C ARG A 4 32.42 -1.36 -63.17
N GLN A 5 31.56 -0.78 -62.33
CA GLN A 5 31.99 0.06 -61.19
C GLN A 5 30.92 0.15 -60.09
N ARG A 6 31.05 1.07 -59.10
CA ARG A 6 30.62 0.82 -57.69
C ARG A 6 30.44 2.09 -56.85
N GLY A 7 29.33 2.20 -56.11
CA GLY A 7 29.02 3.27 -55.13
C GLY A 7 27.69 3.99 -55.42
N ARG A 8 26.89 4.46 -54.44
CA ARG A 8 26.97 4.42 -52.96
C ARG A 8 25.54 4.45 -52.35
N ARG A 9 25.35 3.93 -51.13
CA ARG A 9 24.16 4.12 -50.25
C ARG A 9 24.08 5.60 -49.77
N THR A 10 22.99 6.19 -49.26
CA THR A 10 21.58 5.81 -48.93
C THR A 10 20.72 7.10 -49.12
N GLU A 11 19.44 7.31 -48.75
CA GLU A 11 18.51 6.83 -47.71
C GLU A 11 17.05 6.85 -48.21
N GLY A 12 16.10 6.32 -47.44
CA GLY A 12 14.66 6.43 -47.68
C GLY A 12 13.89 6.63 -46.38
N GLY A 13 13.07 7.67 -46.30
CA GLY A 13 12.30 8.01 -45.11
C GLY A 13 10.93 7.33 -45.09
N VAL A 14 10.64 6.55 -44.05
CA VAL A 14 9.30 6.02 -43.76
C VAL A 14 8.61 6.95 -42.77
N GLN A 15 7.43 7.49 -43.11
CA GLN A 15 6.62 8.28 -42.18
C GLN A 15 5.86 7.36 -41.22
N GLY A 16 5.97 7.65 -39.92
CA GLY A 16 5.20 6.98 -38.87
C GLY A 16 3.72 7.43 -38.83
N PRO A 17 2.87 6.73 -38.07
CA PRO A 17 1.43 6.95 -38.07
C PRO A 17 1.04 8.29 -37.43
N SER A 18 0.65 9.27 -38.25
CA SER A 18 -0.11 10.43 -37.79
C SER A 18 -1.48 9.96 -37.29
N SER A 19 -1.83 10.27 -36.03
CA SER A 19 -3.07 9.77 -35.43
C SER A 19 -4.32 10.20 -36.21
N ALA A 20 -5.35 9.35 -36.24
CA ALA A 20 -6.62 9.65 -36.91
C ALA A 20 -7.27 10.95 -36.39
N LEU A 21 -7.07 11.26 -35.09
CA LEU A 21 -7.47 12.52 -34.47
C LEU A 21 -6.81 13.74 -35.13
N THR A 22 -5.55 13.64 -35.57
CA THR A 22 -4.83 14.72 -36.28
C THR A 22 -5.39 14.96 -37.67
N ALA A 23 -5.86 13.90 -38.36
CA ALA A 23 -6.56 14.03 -39.63
C ALA A 23 -7.97 14.64 -39.43
N PHE A 24 -8.71 14.19 -38.41
CA PHE A 24 -10.05 14.69 -38.09
C PHE A 24 -10.06 16.18 -37.68
N LEU A 25 -9.13 16.59 -36.81
CA LEU A 25 -8.97 18.01 -36.43
C LEU A 25 -8.52 18.92 -37.59
N LYS A 26 -8.18 18.33 -38.74
CA LYS A 26 -7.88 19.02 -40.00
C LYS A 26 -9.07 18.98 -40.99
N SER A 27 -9.87 17.91 -41.03
CA SER A 27 -11.10 17.86 -41.85
C SER A 27 -12.18 18.81 -41.33
N GLU A 28 -12.34 18.91 -40.01
CA GLU A 28 -13.32 19.80 -39.38
C GLU A 28 -12.91 21.29 -39.35
N GLY A 29 -11.80 21.66 -40.00
CA GLY A 29 -11.29 23.05 -40.02
C GLY A 29 -10.85 23.62 -38.66
N ILE A 30 -10.86 22.82 -37.60
CA ILE A 30 -10.58 23.26 -36.21
C ILE A 30 -9.15 23.81 -36.07
N THR A 31 -8.18 23.21 -36.78
CA THR A 31 -6.80 23.70 -36.83
C THR A 31 -6.68 25.07 -37.51
N ASP A 32 -7.58 25.41 -38.43
CA ASP A 32 -7.60 26.71 -39.12
C ASP A 32 -8.36 27.77 -38.32
N ALA A 33 -9.43 27.38 -37.62
CA ALA A 33 -10.05 28.23 -36.61
C ALA A 33 -9.05 28.63 -35.49
N PHE A 34 -8.16 27.71 -35.08
CA PHE A 34 -7.07 28.01 -34.13
C PHE A 34 -6.00 28.94 -34.71
N ARG A 35 -5.62 28.78 -35.99
CA ARG A 35 -4.69 29.70 -36.67
C ARG A 35 -5.28 31.09 -36.82
N ALA A 36 -6.48 31.22 -37.36
CA ALA A 36 -7.21 32.47 -37.48
C ALA A 36 -7.58 33.11 -36.13
N ARG A 37 -7.49 32.38 -35.01
CA ARG A 37 -7.56 32.96 -33.66
C ARG A 37 -6.20 33.51 -33.23
N ARG A 38 -5.12 32.75 -33.38
CA ARG A 38 -3.74 33.20 -33.09
C ARG A 38 -3.34 34.41 -33.93
N GLU A 39 -3.79 34.50 -35.19
CA GLU A 39 -3.54 35.66 -36.04
C GLU A 39 -4.22 36.91 -35.46
N ARG A 40 -5.50 36.84 -35.08
CA ARG A 40 -6.19 37.96 -34.41
C ARG A 40 -5.58 38.33 -33.05
N GLU A 41 -5.14 37.35 -32.27
CA GLU A 41 -4.42 37.61 -31.01
C GLU A 41 -3.04 38.26 -31.26
N ARG A 42 -2.37 37.95 -32.38
CA ARG A 42 -1.10 38.54 -32.80
C ARG A 42 -1.27 39.93 -33.43
N GLU A 43 -2.33 40.16 -34.21
CA GLU A 43 -2.75 41.47 -34.72
C GLU A 43 -3.01 42.44 -33.56
N GLN A 44 -3.69 41.98 -32.50
CA GLN A 44 -3.92 42.76 -31.27
C GLN A 44 -2.63 43.03 -30.49
N GLN A 45 -1.61 42.18 -30.57
CA GLN A 45 -0.30 42.45 -29.97
C GLN A 45 0.50 43.48 -30.79
N VAL A 46 0.48 43.39 -32.12
CA VAL A 46 1.14 44.38 -33.02
C VAL A 46 0.49 45.76 -32.90
N ALA A 47 -0.85 45.82 -32.81
CA ALA A 47 -1.59 47.08 -32.64
C ALA A 47 -1.25 47.84 -31.33
N ASN A 48 -0.66 47.18 -30.34
CA ASN A 48 -0.32 47.77 -29.04
C ASN A 48 1.15 48.22 -28.92
N ASN A 49 2.01 48.02 -29.94
CA ASN A 49 3.44 48.34 -29.82
C ASN A 49 4.06 48.82 -31.16
N PRO A 50 3.93 50.12 -31.51
CA PRO A 50 4.24 50.62 -32.86
C PRO A 50 5.72 51.01 -33.04
N THR A 51 6.59 50.03 -33.32
CA THR A 51 7.96 50.31 -33.80
C THR A 51 8.53 49.23 -34.72
N GLU A 52 9.16 49.68 -35.80
CA GLU A 52 10.06 48.98 -36.75
C GLU A 52 9.42 48.01 -37.79
N GLU A 53 10.00 48.03 -38.99
CA GLU A 53 9.48 47.44 -40.25
C GLU A 53 10.27 46.18 -40.70
N PRO A 54 9.76 45.37 -41.66
CA PRO A 54 10.20 43.97 -41.86
C PRO A 54 11.07 43.69 -43.10
N GLU A 55 11.68 42.50 -43.15
CA GLU A 55 12.27 41.87 -44.36
C GLU A 55 11.55 40.54 -44.75
N THR A 56 11.76 40.06 -46.00
CA THR A 56 11.09 38.89 -46.67
C THR A 56 12.13 38.07 -47.48
N LEU A 57 11.93 36.96 -48.20
CA LEU A 57 10.86 36.26 -48.99
C LEU A 57 11.05 34.70 -48.83
N GLU A 58 10.32 33.69 -49.31
CA GLU A 58 9.02 33.32 -49.97
C GLU A 58 8.81 31.79 -49.68
N SER A 59 7.77 30.97 -49.97
CA SER A 59 6.68 30.75 -50.97
C SER A 59 6.86 29.52 -51.93
N GLY A 60 5.74 28.97 -52.45
CA GLY A 60 5.62 27.77 -53.32
C GLY A 60 5.50 26.43 -52.54
N SER A 61 4.47 25.56 -52.64
CA SER A 61 3.52 25.12 -53.71
C SER A 61 4.13 24.13 -54.73
N GLU A 62 3.48 23.09 -55.29
CA GLU A 62 2.08 22.54 -55.32
C GLU A 62 2.16 20.99 -55.60
N GLY A 63 1.12 20.14 -55.73
CA GLY A 63 -0.36 20.23 -55.63
C GLY A 63 -1.07 19.07 -56.40
N SER A 64 -2.23 18.57 -55.93
CA SER A 64 -3.12 17.53 -56.57
C SER A 64 -2.54 16.09 -56.70
N ASP A 65 -3.21 14.96 -57.05
CA ASP A 65 -4.63 14.43 -57.06
C ASP A 65 -4.57 12.90 -57.40
N ALA A 66 -5.59 12.01 -57.35
CA ALA A 66 -6.83 11.83 -56.56
C ALA A 66 -7.56 10.49 -56.95
N ASN A 67 -8.73 10.21 -56.34
CA ASN A 67 -9.84 9.31 -56.78
C ASN A 67 -9.87 7.79 -56.41
N THR A 68 -11.10 7.25 -56.30
CA THR A 68 -11.53 5.89 -55.84
C THR A 68 -12.04 5.02 -57.06
N PRO A 69 -12.75 3.83 -57.00
CA PRO A 69 -13.64 3.25 -55.96
C PRO A 69 -13.60 1.68 -55.78
N SER A 70 -14.61 1.13 -55.08
CA SER A 70 -14.76 -0.28 -54.59
C SER A 70 -15.58 -1.23 -55.49
N ARG A 71 -15.60 -2.56 -55.21
CA ARG A 71 -16.84 -3.40 -55.03
C ARG A 71 -16.67 -4.92 -54.73
N THR A 72 -17.38 -5.38 -53.67
CA THR A 72 -18.23 -6.60 -53.49
C THR A 72 -18.01 -7.93 -54.26
N GLY A 73 -18.04 -9.07 -53.53
CA GLY A 73 -18.39 -10.42 -54.07
C GLY A 73 -18.37 -11.60 -53.07
N THR A 74 -19.34 -12.54 -53.17
CA THR A 74 -19.48 -13.86 -52.48
C THR A 74 -19.77 -14.95 -53.57
N PRO A 75 -20.13 -16.26 -53.35
CA PRO A 75 -20.41 -17.08 -52.14
C PRO A 75 -19.87 -18.57 -52.19
N GLU A 76 -20.45 -19.49 -51.39
CA GLU A 76 -20.48 -20.99 -51.50
C GLU A 76 -19.19 -21.84 -51.25
N ALA A 77 -19.20 -23.15 -50.87
CA ALA A 77 -20.17 -24.00 -50.12
C ALA A 77 -19.59 -25.42 -49.76
N ALA A 78 -20.24 -26.10 -48.78
CA ALA A 78 -20.48 -27.57 -48.66
C ALA A 78 -19.49 -28.59 -47.99
N ASN A 79 -20.15 -29.55 -47.29
CA ASN A 79 -19.84 -30.97 -47.00
C ASN A 79 -18.96 -31.47 -45.81
N THR A 80 -19.58 -32.38 -45.04
CA THR A 80 -19.01 -33.38 -44.09
C THR A 80 -19.29 -34.82 -44.62
N PRO A 81 -18.72 -35.91 -44.03
CA PRO A 81 -19.51 -36.70 -43.06
C PRO A 81 -18.70 -37.47 -41.96
N SER A 82 -19.43 -38.08 -41.02
CA SER A 82 -18.99 -38.69 -39.73
C SER A 82 -18.49 -40.15 -39.77
N ARG A 83 -17.89 -40.67 -38.66
CA ARG A 83 -18.39 -41.87 -37.89
C ARG A 83 -17.53 -42.34 -36.67
N THR A 84 -18.24 -42.65 -35.56
CA THR A 84 -18.05 -43.75 -34.54
C THR A 84 -16.73 -43.99 -33.77
N GLY A 85 -16.82 -44.35 -32.46
CA GLY A 85 -15.67 -44.85 -31.67
C GLY A 85 -15.91 -45.78 -30.48
N THR A 86 -16.28 -45.27 -29.28
CA THR A 86 -16.50 -46.03 -28.01
C THR A 86 -15.19 -46.54 -27.30
N PRO A 87 -15.17 -47.23 -26.13
CA PRO A 87 -14.32 -46.82 -24.97
C PRO A 87 -13.43 -47.94 -24.33
N ASP A 88 -12.72 -47.66 -23.22
CA ASP A 88 -12.59 -48.62 -22.08
C ASP A 88 -12.08 -48.01 -20.74
N SER A 89 -11.89 -48.89 -19.73
CA SER A 89 -12.01 -48.68 -18.27
C SER A 89 -10.71 -48.82 -17.45
N ALA A 90 -10.82 -48.62 -16.12
CA ALA A 90 -10.04 -49.29 -15.04
C ALA A 90 -8.52 -48.96 -14.84
N GLU A 91 -7.87 -49.13 -13.67
CA GLU A 91 -8.26 -49.02 -12.23
C GLU A 91 -6.98 -49.03 -11.32
N GLN A 92 -7.15 -48.79 -10.00
CA GLN A 92 -6.36 -49.36 -8.87
C GLN A 92 -4.88 -48.96 -8.53
N SER A 93 -4.77 -48.24 -7.40
CA SER A 93 -4.13 -48.69 -6.11
C SER A 93 -2.60 -48.62 -5.79
N ARG A 94 -2.32 -47.97 -4.63
CA ARG A 94 -1.55 -48.42 -3.42
C ARG A 94 -0.07 -47.99 -3.14
N ARG A 95 0.06 -47.33 -1.97
CA ARG A 95 1.12 -47.42 -0.91
C ARG A 95 2.51 -46.84 -1.26
N ALA A 96 3.26 -46.10 -0.41
CA ALA A 96 3.50 -46.11 1.07
C ALA A 96 4.45 -47.26 1.52
N SER A 97 5.50 -47.09 2.36
CA SER A 97 5.88 -46.01 3.31
C SER A 97 7.41 -45.98 3.58
N SER A 98 7.85 -45.09 4.49
CA SER A 98 9.11 -45.10 5.31
C SER A 98 10.47 -44.94 4.59
N GLN A 99 11.44 -44.07 4.94
CA GLN A 99 11.88 -43.36 6.19
C GLN A 99 13.02 -44.08 6.96
N VAL A 100 13.92 -43.29 7.58
CA VAL A 100 15.03 -43.62 8.51
C VAL A 100 16.36 -44.03 7.85
N ASN A 101 17.57 -43.64 8.30
CA ASN A 101 18.13 -42.44 8.99
C ASN A 101 19.70 -42.59 9.04
N ILE A 102 20.44 -41.59 9.56
CA ILE A 102 21.83 -41.65 10.10
C ILE A 102 22.98 -41.80 9.07
N GLU A 103 24.22 -41.31 9.27
CA GLU A 103 24.75 -40.02 9.81
C GLU A 103 26.30 -39.95 9.55
N GLN A 104 26.88 -38.75 9.74
CA GLN A 104 28.30 -38.44 10.07
C GLN A 104 29.49 -38.64 9.08
N VAL A 105 30.10 -37.48 8.78
CA VAL A 105 31.53 -37.10 8.95
C VAL A 105 32.65 -37.84 8.18
N GLY A 106 33.45 -37.05 7.46
CA GLY A 106 34.78 -37.41 6.97
C GLY A 106 35.54 -36.22 6.36
N GLU A 107 36.43 -35.58 7.12
CA GLU A 107 37.26 -34.46 6.65
C GLU A 107 38.51 -34.93 5.86
N ASN A 108 38.89 -34.23 4.78
CA ASN A 108 40.10 -33.35 4.75
C ASN A 108 40.60 -32.95 3.33
N ARG A 109 41.04 -31.68 3.24
CA ARG A 109 42.26 -31.18 2.53
C ARG A 109 42.39 -31.20 0.99
N SER A 110 42.26 -29.98 0.46
CA SER A 110 43.26 -29.24 -0.34
C SER A 110 43.67 -29.72 -1.74
N GLY A 111 43.40 -28.85 -2.72
CA GLY A 111 44.12 -28.76 -4.00
C GLY A 111 43.94 -27.36 -4.59
N HIS A 112 45.03 -26.58 -4.68
CA HIS A 112 45.06 -25.28 -5.36
C HIS A 112 45.56 -25.51 -6.80
N GLY A 113 45.02 -24.81 -7.79
CA GLY A 113 45.40 -25.03 -9.19
C GLY A 113 44.64 -24.16 -10.18
N ASP A 114 45.09 -22.91 -10.35
CA ASP A 114 44.60 -22.03 -11.40
C ASP A 114 44.96 -22.57 -12.80
N ASN A 115 44.04 -22.47 -13.76
CA ASN A 115 44.22 -21.61 -14.95
C ASN A 115 42.99 -21.60 -15.89
N ASN A 116 42.29 -20.46 -15.87
CA ASN A 116 42.05 -19.62 -17.05
C ASN A 116 41.40 -20.22 -18.32
N VAL A 117 40.11 -19.93 -18.51
CA VAL A 117 39.45 -19.74 -19.81
C VAL A 117 38.58 -18.47 -19.71
N GLY A 118 38.58 -17.62 -20.74
CA GLY A 118 37.81 -16.37 -20.76
C GLY A 118 36.47 -16.46 -21.51
N VAL A 119 35.50 -15.66 -21.03
CA VAL A 119 34.64 -14.68 -21.76
C VAL A 119 34.49 -14.82 -23.29
N ASP A 120 33.33 -14.61 -23.92
CA ASP A 120 32.14 -13.75 -23.67
C ASP A 120 30.86 -14.46 -24.21
N GLN A 121 29.59 -14.07 -24.05
CA GLN A 121 28.81 -13.14 -23.19
C GLN A 121 27.31 -13.48 -23.36
N ASN A 122 26.47 -13.22 -22.33
CA ASN A 122 25.23 -12.42 -22.40
C ASN A 122 24.38 -12.57 -21.10
N GLU A 123 23.75 -11.46 -20.70
CA GLU A 123 22.51 -11.35 -19.90
C GLU A 123 22.46 -12.05 -18.52
N ASP A 124 22.61 -11.27 -17.44
CA ASP A 124 21.76 -11.28 -16.22
C ASP A 124 22.14 -10.12 -15.25
N ASP A 125 21.18 -9.71 -14.42
CA ASP A 125 21.21 -8.93 -13.15
C ASP A 125 22.00 -7.59 -12.96
N ASP A 126 21.25 -6.52 -12.66
CA ASP A 126 21.67 -5.24 -12.05
C ASP A 126 20.82 -4.98 -10.78
N ASP A 127 21.21 -5.42 -9.57
CA ASP A 127 20.50 -5.10 -8.31
C ASP A 127 21.31 -5.36 -7.00
N ASP A 128 22.61 -5.00 -6.94
CA ASP A 128 23.50 -5.39 -5.80
C ASP A 128 24.60 -4.36 -5.39
N ASP A 129 24.32 -3.04 -5.45
CA ASP A 129 25.32 -1.96 -5.20
C ASP A 129 25.12 -1.16 -3.89
N ASP A 130 24.00 -1.35 -3.16
CA ASP A 130 23.61 -0.55 -1.97
C ASP A 130 24.47 -0.87 -0.72
N ASP A 131 24.92 -2.12 -0.55
CA ASP A 131 25.59 -2.60 0.68
C ASP A 131 27.04 -2.09 0.82
N ASP A 132 27.77 -1.84 -0.28
CA ASP A 132 29.17 -1.35 -0.18
C ASP A 132 29.25 0.14 0.18
N ASP A 133 28.21 0.95 -0.07
CA ASP A 133 28.25 2.38 0.27
C ASP A 133 27.99 2.68 1.75
N GLU A 134 27.18 1.89 2.48
CA GLU A 134 27.12 1.99 3.96
C GLU A 134 28.48 1.60 4.57
N ILE A 135 29.13 0.56 4.03
CA ILE A 135 30.48 0.14 4.42
C ILE A 135 31.53 1.23 4.11
N ARG A 136 31.44 1.90 2.95
CA ARG A 136 32.30 3.05 2.60
C ARG A 136 32.04 4.24 3.52
N GLN A 137 30.79 4.52 3.90
CA GLN A 137 30.47 5.58 4.88
C GLN A 137 31.05 5.26 6.27
N MET A 138 30.91 4.03 6.77
CA MET A 138 31.53 3.61 8.04
C MET A 138 33.07 3.73 7.98
N LYS A 139 33.71 3.29 6.90
CA LYS A 139 35.17 3.45 6.67
C LYS A 139 35.58 4.94 6.61
N ARG A 140 34.74 5.83 6.07
CA ARG A 140 34.94 7.29 6.06
C ARG A 140 34.79 7.89 7.47
N ALA A 141 33.77 7.49 8.24
CA ALA A 141 33.54 7.94 9.62
C ALA A 141 34.67 7.50 10.58
N ALA A 142 35.12 6.25 10.48
CA ALA A 142 36.28 5.75 11.21
C ALA A 142 37.55 6.56 10.89
N LYS A 143 37.81 6.86 9.59
CA LYS A 143 38.90 7.76 9.18
C LYS A 143 38.74 9.20 9.71
N ARG A 144 37.52 9.73 9.88
CA ARG A 144 37.28 11.03 10.53
C ARG A 144 37.65 10.97 12.02
N LYS A 145 37.14 9.99 12.79
CA LYS A 145 37.49 9.83 14.22
C LYS A 145 39.00 9.61 14.43
N LEU A 146 39.66 8.82 13.59
CA LEU A 146 41.11 8.55 13.69
C LEU A 146 41.97 9.78 13.29
N ARG A 147 41.45 10.66 12.42
CA ARG A 147 42.06 11.98 12.12
C ARG A 147 41.84 12.99 13.25
N ALA A 148 40.71 12.96 13.95
CA ALA A 148 40.48 13.77 15.15
C ALA A 148 41.45 13.39 16.28
N ALA A 149 41.57 12.09 16.58
CA ALA A 149 42.53 11.57 17.56
C ALA A 149 43.98 11.99 17.25
N ARG A 150 44.40 11.95 15.98
CA ARG A 150 45.73 12.44 15.54
C ARG A 150 45.91 13.96 15.60
N ARG A 151 44.85 14.76 15.69
CA ARG A 151 44.92 16.23 15.86
C ARG A 151 45.01 16.66 17.34
N GLY A 152 44.69 15.78 18.28
CA GLY A 152 44.82 16.03 19.72
C GLY A 152 46.27 16.06 20.26
N ALA A 153 47.27 15.75 19.43
CA ALA A 153 48.67 15.60 19.85
C ALA A 153 49.66 16.33 18.93
N GLY A 154 49.74 17.67 19.03
CA GLY A 154 50.79 18.42 18.32
C GLY A 154 50.65 19.96 18.24
N SER A 155 51.16 20.65 19.27
CA SER A 155 51.72 22.03 19.24
C SER A 155 50.93 23.21 18.62
N ASN A 156 50.60 24.17 19.48
CA ASN A 156 50.72 25.63 19.31
C ASN A 156 50.96 26.23 17.90
N GLY A 157 50.04 27.10 17.46
CA GLY A 157 50.25 28.08 16.38
C GLY A 157 49.17 29.16 16.37
N THR A 158 49.54 30.44 16.48
CA THR A 158 48.58 31.55 16.73
C THR A 158 48.13 32.30 15.46
N LYS A 159 46.81 32.51 15.37
CA LYS A 159 46.09 33.64 14.73
C LYS A 159 46.70 34.31 13.48
N ARG A 160 45.95 34.29 12.35
CA ARG A 160 45.32 35.51 11.79
C ARG A 160 44.30 35.26 10.67
N ARG A 161 43.48 36.28 10.41
CA ARG A 161 42.44 36.40 9.36
C ARG A 161 43.05 36.78 8.00
N THR A 162 42.42 36.36 6.89
CA THR A 162 41.98 37.24 5.76
C THR A 162 41.17 36.47 4.71
N ALA A 163 40.37 37.19 3.92
CA ALA A 163 39.65 36.81 2.68
C ALA A 163 39.40 38.13 1.88
N PRO A 164 38.79 38.16 0.66
CA PRO A 164 38.35 37.08 -0.23
C PRO A 164 38.84 37.25 -1.71
N GLY A 165 38.26 36.51 -2.67
CA GLY A 165 38.41 36.66 -4.14
C GLY A 165 38.96 35.41 -4.84
N ASP A 166 38.70 35.13 -6.12
CA ASP A 166 37.77 35.74 -7.11
C ASP A 166 37.63 34.81 -8.34
N GLY A 167 36.53 34.93 -9.11
CA GLY A 167 36.47 34.61 -10.55
C GLY A 167 36.11 33.18 -11.06
N SER A 168 35.26 33.18 -12.11
CA SER A 168 35.27 32.28 -13.29
C SER A 168 34.67 30.86 -13.22
N ASP A 169 33.38 30.78 -13.57
CA ASP A 169 32.78 30.02 -14.68
C ASP A 169 32.93 28.48 -14.80
N GLY A 170 31.79 27.83 -15.08
CA GLY A 170 31.67 26.42 -15.46
C GLY A 170 30.19 25.98 -15.54
N ASP A 171 29.57 26.13 -16.71
CA ASP A 171 28.26 25.52 -17.00
C ASP A 171 28.39 23.99 -17.09
N ASP A 172 27.54 23.27 -16.39
CA ASP A 172 26.93 22.03 -16.89
C ASP A 172 25.63 21.78 -16.10
N SER A 173 24.56 21.36 -16.80
CA SER A 173 23.23 21.16 -16.21
C SER A 173 22.91 19.67 -16.09
N ASP A 174 22.88 19.16 -14.86
CA ASP A 174 22.45 17.79 -14.56
C ASP A 174 21.53 17.77 -13.32
N ASP A 175 20.25 17.45 -13.54
CA ASP A 175 19.17 17.48 -12.54
C ASP A 175 19.28 16.27 -11.59
N SER A 176 20.16 16.39 -10.60
CA SER A 176 20.34 15.40 -9.54
C SER A 176 19.49 15.72 -8.30
N ASP A 177 18.73 14.72 -7.83
CA ASP A 177 17.78 14.85 -6.72
C ASP A 177 18.44 15.44 -5.46
N LYS A 178 17.92 16.59 -5.00
CA LYS A 178 18.34 17.20 -3.73
C LYS A 178 17.82 16.36 -2.57
N ASN A 179 18.73 15.66 -1.90
CA ASN A 179 18.46 14.97 -0.66
C ASN A 179 18.08 15.98 0.45
N ASP A 180 16.80 16.01 0.81
CA ASP A 180 16.31 16.62 2.06
C ASP A 180 16.81 15.81 3.29
N ASN A 181 18.11 15.92 3.58
CA ASN A 181 18.76 15.45 4.80
C ASN A 181 19.52 16.63 5.41
N ASP A 182 18.85 17.41 6.27
CA ASP A 182 19.47 18.29 7.29
C ASP A 182 18.37 18.85 8.21
N ASP A 183 17.89 18.04 9.15
CA ASP A 183 17.22 18.49 10.39
C ASP A 183 17.55 17.51 11.54
N TYR A 184 18.85 17.41 11.82
CA TYR A 184 19.35 17.01 13.14
C TYR A 184 19.94 18.28 13.76
N ASN A 185 19.29 18.80 14.80
CA ASN A 185 19.77 19.97 15.53
C ASN A 185 21.03 19.57 16.32
N ASP A 186 22.19 20.07 15.89
CA ASP A 186 23.53 19.75 16.43
C ASP A 186 23.88 20.65 17.65
N ASP A 187 22.85 21.05 18.43
CA ASP A 187 22.91 21.98 19.58
C ASP A 187 22.86 21.26 20.95
N ASP A 188 22.72 19.93 20.98
CA ASP A 188 22.50 19.11 22.19
C ASP A 188 23.79 18.49 22.81
N ASP A 189 24.99 18.81 22.29
CA ASP A 189 26.25 18.12 22.65
C ASP A 189 26.98 18.69 23.89
N ASP A 190 26.44 19.75 24.53
CA ASP A 190 27.14 20.50 25.61
C ASP A 190 26.74 20.09 27.06
N GLU A 191 25.77 19.17 27.27
CA GLU A 191 25.24 18.84 28.62
C GLU A 191 25.58 17.42 29.16
N LEU A 192 26.51 16.66 28.54
CA LEU A 192 26.87 15.28 28.95
C LEU A 192 28.16 15.15 29.78
N GLN A 193 28.49 16.14 30.62
CA GLN A 193 29.76 16.14 31.38
C GLN A 193 29.82 15.25 32.64
N ASN A 194 28.79 14.45 32.98
CA ASN A 194 28.80 13.57 34.17
C ASN A 194 28.09 12.21 33.98
N VAL A 195 28.60 11.39 33.05
CA VAL A 195 28.32 9.95 33.01
C VAL A 195 29.64 9.20 32.85
N ASP A 196 29.94 8.26 33.74
CA ASP A 196 31.12 7.38 33.65
C ASP A 196 30.98 6.41 32.48
N MET A 197 31.38 6.86 31.29
CA MET A 197 31.40 6.01 30.09
C MET A 197 32.51 4.97 30.20
N LYS A 198 32.11 3.76 30.61
CA LYS A 198 32.93 2.53 30.54
C LYS A 198 33.58 2.36 29.17
N LYS A 199 34.77 1.76 29.16
CA LYS A 199 35.60 1.63 27.96
C LYS A 199 35.25 0.37 27.18
N PHE A 200 35.54 0.42 25.88
CA PHE A 200 35.50 -0.78 25.05
C PHE A 200 36.51 -1.82 25.58
N GLY A 201 36.07 -3.07 25.73
CA GLY A 201 36.80 -4.14 26.39
C GLY A 201 36.53 -4.30 27.91
N GLU A 202 35.60 -3.54 28.47
CA GLU A 202 35.11 -3.75 29.86
C GLU A 202 33.79 -4.56 29.84
N ASP A 203 33.61 -5.47 30.81
CA ASP A 203 32.36 -6.21 31.01
C ASP A 203 31.22 -5.25 31.43
N ASP A 204 30.05 -5.36 30.79
CA ASP A 204 28.81 -4.75 31.26
C ASP A 204 27.62 -5.72 31.24
N THR A 205 26.52 -5.31 31.86
CA THR A 205 25.25 -6.02 31.88
C THR A 205 24.26 -5.33 30.94
N CYS A 206 23.65 -6.08 30.02
CA CYS A 206 22.73 -5.54 29.03
C CYS A 206 21.45 -5.01 29.68
N VAL A 207 21.07 -3.76 29.39
CA VAL A 207 19.85 -3.12 29.95
C VAL A 207 18.52 -3.69 29.42
N ASP A 208 18.57 -4.58 28.41
CA ASP A 208 17.39 -5.23 27.83
C ASP A 208 17.23 -6.69 28.27
N CYS A 209 18.28 -7.51 28.20
CA CYS A 209 18.22 -8.94 28.55
C CYS A 209 18.84 -9.32 29.90
N GLY A 210 19.66 -8.45 30.51
CA GLY A 210 20.39 -8.76 31.75
C GLY A 210 21.62 -9.66 31.58
N ASP A 211 21.97 -10.07 30.35
CA ASP A 211 23.18 -10.84 30.09
C ASP A 211 24.45 -10.00 30.26
N ARG A 212 25.54 -10.63 30.69
CA ARG A 212 26.87 -10.01 30.76
C ARG A 212 27.59 -10.13 29.43
N PHE A 213 28.17 -9.04 28.94
CA PHE A 213 28.84 -8.97 27.64
C PHE A 213 30.01 -7.97 27.67
N GLU A 214 30.99 -8.16 26.77
CA GLU A 214 32.12 -7.24 26.62
C GLU A 214 31.70 -6.01 25.77
N LEU A 215 31.98 -4.80 26.26
CA LEU A 215 31.66 -3.56 25.56
C LEU A 215 32.43 -3.45 24.24
N SER A 216 31.72 -3.64 23.12
CA SER A 216 32.28 -3.59 21.77
C SER A 216 32.05 -2.22 21.11
N VAL A 217 32.72 -1.97 19.99
CA VAL A 217 32.49 -0.77 19.14
C VAL A 217 31.05 -0.68 18.62
N TYR A 218 30.31 -1.79 18.62
CA TYR A 218 28.90 -1.85 18.21
C TYR A 218 27.91 -1.65 19.37
N SER A 219 28.36 -1.81 20.61
CA SER A 219 27.52 -1.76 21.81
C SER A 219 26.97 -0.36 22.06
N ARG A 220 25.65 -0.21 21.86
CA ARG A 220 24.95 1.06 21.91
C ARG A 220 24.53 1.40 23.34
N PHE A 221 24.78 2.64 23.77
CA PHE A 221 24.23 3.20 25.00
C PHE A 221 22.79 3.70 24.76
N ILE A 222 21.90 3.42 25.70
CA ILE A 222 20.49 3.82 25.69
C ILE A 222 20.31 4.84 26.82
N LYS A 223 20.13 6.12 26.46
CA LYS A 223 20.07 7.24 27.42
C LYS A 223 18.93 7.02 28.43
N GLU A 224 17.80 6.53 27.94
CA GLU A 224 16.53 6.32 28.64
C GLU A 224 16.59 5.19 29.68
N LYS A 225 17.57 4.28 29.55
CA LYS A 225 17.83 3.16 30.47
C LYS A 225 19.18 3.25 31.18
N THR A 226 19.93 4.33 30.95
CA THR A 226 21.25 4.61 31.57
C THR A 226 22.24 3.43 31.50
N GLY A 227 22.36 2.78 30.33
CA GLY A 227 23.29 1.67 30.15
C GLY A 227 23.36 1.14 28.72
N TYR A 228 24.17 0.11 28.50
CA TYR A 228 24.50 -0.42 27.18
C TYR A 228 23.71 -1.68 26.80
N LEU A 229 23.60 -1.92 25.49
CA LEU A 229 23.08 -3.16 24.90
C LEU A 229 24.21 -4.10 24.48
N CYS A 230 24.02 -5.40 24.74
CA CYS A 230 24.77 -6.47 24.09
C CYS A 230 24.45 -6.52 22.59
N ASP A 231 25.30 -7.19 21.80
CA ASP A 231 25.17 -7.09 20.34
C ASP A 231 23.88 -7.73 19.79
N SER A 232 23.35 -8.78 20.41
CA SER A 232 22.06 -9.37 20.01
C SER A 232 20.87 -8.40 20.24
N CYS A 233 20.79 -7.76 21.40
CA CYS A 233 19.77 -6.71 21.65
C CYS A 233 19.97 -5.49 20.75
N ASN A 234 21.22 -5.13 20.44
CA ASN A 234 21.57 -4.06 19.51
C ASN A 234 21.19 -4.39 18.05
N GLN A 235 21.37 -5.63 17.60
CA GLN A 235 20.89 -6.12 16.30
C GLN A 235 19.36 -6.06 16.23
N VAL A 236 18.66 -6.56 17.26
CA VAL A 236 17.21 -6.43 17.37
C VAL A 236 16.78 -4.96 17.31
N LEU A 237 17.45 -4.05 18.03
CA LEU A 237 17.15 -2.60 17.97
C LEU A 237 17.45 -1.99 16.59
N ARG A 238 18.51 -2.43 15.89
CA ARG A 238 18.81 -1.99 14.51
C ARG A 238 17.76 -2.46 13.52
N GLU A 239 17.30 -3.71 13.62
CA GLU A 239 16.14 -4.18 12.84
C GLU A 239 14.88 -3.38 13.18
N ARG A 240 14.67 -3.09 14.47
CA ARG A 240 13.54 -2.31 14.99
C ARG A 240 13.50 -0.92 14.37
N GLU A 241 14.65 -0.23 14.31
CA GLU A 241 14.82 1.06 13.63
C GLU A 241 14.76 0.96 12.09
N ARG A 242 15.35 -0.08 11.49
CA ARG A 242 15.29 -0.32 10.03
C ARG A 242 13.84 -0.54 9.59
N LYS A 243 13.05 -1.30 10.35
CA LYS A 243 11.60 -1.48 10.14
C LYS A 243 10.80 -0.20 10.39
N ALA A 244 11.13 0.58 11.43
CA ALA A 244 10.50 1.89 11.65
C ALA A 244 10.75 2.85 10.46
N LYS A 245 12.00 2.96 9.98
CA LYS A 245 12.36 3.75 8.79
C LYS A 245 11.69 3.22 7.52
N ALA A 246 11.66 1.90 7.31
CA ALA A 246 10.99 1.28 6.18
C ALA A 246 9.47 1.56 6.20
N ASN A 247 8.82 1.51 7.37
CA ASN A 247 7.43 1.89 7.54
C ASN A 247 7.20 3.39 7.35
N GLN A 248 8.12 4.25 7.80
CA GLN A 248 8.06 5.71 7.56
C GLN A 248 8.18 6.04 6.05
N LEU A 249 8.98 5.26 5.31
CA LEU A 249 9.10 5.33 3.85
C LEU A 249 7.87 4.73 3.14
N ALA A 250 7.33 3.61 3.62
CA ALA A 250 6.08 3.03 3.15
C ALA A 250 4.91 4.01 3.36
N ALA A 251 4.88 4.71 4.49
CA ALA A 251 3.99 5.82 4.77
C ALA A 251 4.23 7.01 3.82
N ARG A 252 5.49 7.38 3.50
CA ARG A 252 5.78 8.41 2.46
C ARG A 252 5.23 7.96 1.09
N LYS A 253 5.39 6.69 0.72
CA LYS A 253 4.85 6.09 -0.52
C LYS A 253 3.31 6.01 -0.52
N LYS A 254 2.66 5.63 0.59
CA LYS A 254 1.18 5.59 0.73
C LYS A 254 0.58 7.00 0.72
N ARG A 255 1.11 7.93 1.54
CA ARG A 255 0.73 9.35 1.51
C ARG A 255 0.83 9.94 0.11
N ARG A 256 1.88 9.63 -0.67
CA ARG A 256 2.00 10.10 -2.06
C ARG A 256 0.82 9.61 -2.93
N LYS A 257 0.37 8.36 -2.77
CA LYS A 257 -0.82 7.82 -3.45
C LYS A 257 -2.12 8.46 -2.96
N VAL A 258 -2.28 8.67 -1.65
CA VAL A 258 -3.46 9.31 -1.04
C VAL A 258 -3.57 10.77 -1.49
N ALA A 259 -2.50 11.56 -1.35
CA ALA A 259 -2.39 12.92 -1.86
C ALA A 259 -2.69 13.01 -3.36
N GLN A 260 -2.15 12.09 -4.16
CA GLN A 260 -2.42 12.00 -5.59
C GLN A 260 -3.89 11.67 -5.90
N ALA A 261 -4.61 10.97 -5.02
CA ALA A 261 -6.04 10.73 -5.15
C ALA A 261 -6.88 11.96 -4.72
N LEU A 262 -6.48 12.66 -3.65
CA LEU A 262 -7.22 13.76 -3.05
C LEU A 262 -7.04 15.11 -3.76
N LEU A 263 -5.86 15.36 -4.34
CA LEU A 263 -5.62 16.53 -5.21
C LEU A 263 -6.53 16.57 -6.44
N ASN A 264 -7.16 15.45 -6.82
CA ASN A 264 -8.16 15.37 -7.88
C ASN A 264 -9.58 15.83 -7.44
N LYS A 265 -9.79 16.10 -6.13
CA LYS A 265 -11.05 16.63 -5.59
C LYS A 265 -10.95 18.12 -5.23
N SER A 266 -9.86 18.58 -4.60
CA SER A 266 -9.76 19.95 -4.06
C SER A 266 -9.34 21.00 -5.09
N THR A 267 -8.73 20.61 -6.21
CA THR A 267 -8.42 21.55 -7.29
C THR A 267 -9.40 21.39 -8.45
N VAL A 268 -9.94 22.50 -8.97
CA VAL A 268 -10.46 22.56 -10.35
C VAL A 268 -9.27 22.60 -11.31
N LYS A 269 -8.38 21.60 -11.20
CA LYS A 269 -7.55 21.21 -12.33
C LYS A 269 -8.51 20.80 -13.43
N LEU A 270 -8.28 21.36 -14.63
CA LEU A 270 -8.87 20.80 -15.84
C LEU A 270 -8.56 19.29 -15.82
N PRO A 271 -9.57 18.41 -15.74
CA PRO A 271 -9.34 16.97 -15.68
C PRO A 271 -8.46 16.57 -16.87
N LYS A 272 -7.48 15.68 -16.63
CA LYS A 272 -6.51 15.32 -17.69
C LYS A 272 -7.28 14.90 -18.93
N LEU A 273 -6.77 15.22 -20.12
CA LEU A 273 -7.42 14.82 -21.36
C LEU A 273 -7.71 13.31 -21.39
N GLN A 274 -6.80 12.49 -20.82
CA GLN A 274 -7.02 11.07 -20.53
C GLN A 274 -8.30 10.79 -19.73
N ASP A 275 -8.53 11.47 -18.61
CA ASP A 275 -9.66 11.24 -17.71
C ASP A 275 -10.98 11.84 -18.27
N VAL A 276 -10.89 12.92 -19.08
CA VAL A 276 -12.02 13.45 -19.88
C VAL A 276 -12.42 12.46 -20.98
N CYS A 277 -11.45 11.95 -21.73
CA CYS A 277 -11.68 10.92 -22.74
C CYS A 277 -12.27 9.68 -22.09
N ILE A 278 -11.68 9.15 -21.01
CA ILE A 278 -12.25 8.02 -20.25
C ILE A 278 -13.69 8.28 -19.83
N LYS A 279 -14.01 9.46 -19.25
CA LYS A 279 -15.40 9.82 -18.91
C LYS A 279 -16.32 9.84 -20.13
N LYS A 280 -15.85 10.28 -21.29
CA LYS A 280 -16.65 10.28 -22.53
C LYS A 280 -16.79 8.88 -23.15
N ILE A 281 -15.77 8.04 -23.04
CA ILE A 281 -15.78 6.62 -23.42
C ILE A 281 -16.81 5.86 -22.56
N THR A 282 -16.77 6.03 -21.23
CA THR A 282 -17.79 5.51 -20.30
C THR A 282 -19.21 5.96 -20.66
N GLN A 283 -19.41 7.19 -21.15
CA GLN A 283 -20.72 7.70 -21.58
C GLN A 283 -21.24 7.09 -22.90
N ASN A 284 -20.39 6.46 -23.70
CA ASN A 284 -20.73 5.90 -25.01
C ASN A 284 -20.14 4.48 -25.09
N ILE A 285 -20.28 3.72 -23.99
CA ILE A 285 -19.56 2.46 -23.77
C ILE A 285 -20.01 1.34 -24.72
N GLU A 286 -21.18 1.47 -25.33
CA GLU A 286 -21.68 0.52 -26.34
C GLU A 286 -21.03 0.72 -27.73
N ASP A 287 -20.35 1.86 -27.96
CA ASP A 287 -19.65 2.19 -29.22
C ASP A 287 -18.11 2.02 -29.13
N VAL A 288 -17.59 1.42 -28.05
CA VAL A 288 -16.13 1.36 -27.78
C VAL A 288 -15.35 0.61 -28.83
N ASP A 289 -15.94 -0.40 -29.48
CA ASP A 289 -15.30 -1.17 -30.55
C ASP A 289 -14.81 -0.28 -31.70
N ALA A 290 -15.41 0.90 -31.90
CA ALA A 290 -15.00 1.89 -32.90
C ALA A 290 -13.75 2.71 -32.50
N LEU A 291 -13.27 2.60 -31.25
CA LEU A 291 -12.12 3.35 -30.73
C LEU A 291 -10.79 2.60 -30.89
N GLY A 292 -10.82 1.30 -31.16
CA GLY A 292 -9.63 0.45 -31.31
C GLY A 292 -8.90 0.18 -29.98
N ASP A 293 -7.58 -0.02 -30.05
CA ASP A 293 -6.78 -0.54 -28.94
C ASP A 293 -6.68 0.43 -27.75
N ILE A 294 -7.43 0.13 -26.67
CA ILE A 294 -7.32 0.84 -25.40
C ILE A 294 -6.31 0.11 -24.50
N GLY A 295 -5.12 0.71 -24.31
CA GLY A 295 -4.08 0.12 -23.46
C GLY A 295 -4.50 -0.16 -22.01
N GLN A 296 -4.01 -1.27 -21.43
CA GLN A 296 -4.56 -1.91 -20.22
C GLN A 296 -4.79 -0.99 -19.01
N MET A 297 -3.88 -0.03 -18.75
CA MET A 297 -4.03 0.93 -17.65
C MET A 297 -5.29 1.80 -17.78
N ASN A 298 -5.76 2.05 -19.01
CA ASN A 298 -7.00 2.75 -19.28
C ASN A 298 -8.21 1.81 -19.14
N LEU A 299 -8.13 0.56 -19.61
CA LEU A 299 -9.18 -0.44 -19.42
C LEU A 299 -9.50 -0.65 -17.94
N ASN A 300 -8.49 -0.82 -17.08
CA ASN A 300 -8.69 -1.00 -15.64
C ASN A 300 -9.34 0.25 -14.99
N LYS A 301 -8.98 1.47 -15.44
CA LYS A 301 -9.67 2.71 -15.03
C LYS A 301 -11.13 2.73 -15.49
N ILE A 302 -11.40 2.38 -16.74
CA ILE A 302 -12.75 2.38 -17.34
C ILE A 302 -13.64 1.35 -16.61
N ALA A 303 -13.16 0.13 -16.37
CA ALA A 303 -13.86 -0.90 -15.61
C ALA A 303 -14.21 -0.43 -14.19
N MET A 304 -13.26 0.18 -13.47
CA MET A 304 -13.51 0.74 -12.13
C MET A 304 -14.55 1.88 -12.16
N ILE A 305 -14.55 2.72 -13.19
CA ILE A 305 -15.52 3.81 -13.36
C ILE A 305 -16.90 3.26 -13.76
N LEU A 306 -16.97 2.25 -14.63
CA LEU A 306 -18.21 1.56 -14.98
C LEU A 306 -18.84 0.88 -13.76
N SER A 307 -18.05 0.16 -12.94
CA SER A 307 -18.55 -0.42 -11.69
C SER A 307 -19.10 0.66 -10.74
N LYS A 308 -18.38 1.77 -10.56
CA LYS A 308 -18.85 2.92 -9.75
C LYS A 308 -20.13 3.57 -10.30
N ASN A 309 -20.33 3.51 -11.61
CA ASN A 309 -21.53 4.00 -12.30
C ASN A 309 -22.59 2.88 -12.54
N ARG A 310 -22.44 1.69 -11.95
CA ARG A 310 -23.31 0.50 -12.15
C ARG A 310 -23.55 0.11 -13.63
N SER A 311 -22.59 0.43 -14.48
CA SER A 311 -22.69 0.38 -15.94
C SER A 311 -21.94 -0.80 -16.59
N LEU A 312 -21.35 -1.69 -15.79
CA LEU A 312 -20.77 -2.95 -16.25
C LEU A 312 -21.90 -3.98 -16.50
N ASN A 313 -21.87 -4.66 -17.64
CA ASN A 313 -22.92 -5.60 -18.09
C ASN A 313 -22.41 -6.61 -19.13
N ASP A 314 -23.29 -7.52 -19.55
CA ASP A 314 -23.04 -8.67 -20.46
C ASP A 314 -22.38 -8.32 -21.81
N LYS A 315 -22.63 -7.10 -22.31
CA LYS A 315 -22.00 -6.54 -23.52
C LYS A 315 -20.60 -6.00 -23.19
N THR A 316 -20.55 -5.09 -22.22
CA THR A 316 -19.37 -4.28 -21.91
C THR A 316 -18.26 -5.07 -21.24
N ILE A 317 -18.57 -6.15 -20.52
CA ILE A 317 -17.58 -7.02 -19.87
C ILE A 317 -16.52 -7.55 -20.85
N SER A 318 -16.91 -7.90 -22.07
CA SER A 318 -16.00 -8.41 -23.11
C SER A 318 -14.90 -7.40 -23.49
N LEU A 319 -15.14 -6.09 -23.34
CA LEU A 319 -14.16 -5.02 -23.59
C LEU A 319 -12.97 -5.07 -22.60
N PHE A 320 -13.11 -5.79 -21.49
CA PHE A 320 -12.14 -5.89 -20.40
C PHE A 320 -11.51 -7.28 -20.27
N LEU A 321 -11.70 -8.16 -21.26
CA LEU A 321 -11.14 -9.51 -21.29
C LEU A 321 -10.10 -9.63 -22.41
N SER A 322 -8.90 -10.10 -22.09
CA SER A 322 -7.88 -10.43 -23.09
C SER A 322 -6.96 -11.58 -22.62
N PRO A 323 -6.30 -12.32 -23.53
CA PRO A 323 -5.53 -13.51 -23.17
C PRO A 323 -4.33 -13.26 -22.25
N ASP A 324 -3.79 -12.04 -22.28
CA ASP A 324 -2.60 -11.63 -21.53
C ASP A 324 -2.92 -11.12 -20.11
N LEU A 325 -4.20 -11.12 -19.71
CA LEU A 325 -4.61 -10.68 -18.37
C LEU A 325 -4.15 -11.65 -17.29
N LYS A 326 -3.22 -11.16 -16.46
CA LYS A 326 -2.85 -11.75 -15.17
C LYS A 326 -3.80 -11.35 -14.05
N HIS A 327 -4.36 -10.14 -14.07
CA HIS A 327 -5.18 -9.61 -12.96
C HIS A 327 -6.44 -8.90 -13.49
N LEU A 328 -7.61 -9.26 -12.94
CA LEU A 328 -8.91 -8.70 -13.32
C LEU A 328 -9.72 -8.33 -12.07
N GLU A 329 -10.27 -7.11 -12.05
CA GLU A 329 -11.08 -6.59 -10.94
C GLU A 329 -12.38 -5.94 -11.44
N PHE A 330 -13.52 -6.50 -11.04
CA PHE A 330 -14.83 -5.88 -11.23
C PHE A 330 -15.50 -5.64 -9.86
N TRP A 331 -15.85 -4.38 -9.60
CA TRP A 331 -16.29 -3.91 -8.28
C TRP A 331 -17.81 -3.90 -8.10
N ASP A 332 -18.57 -3.99 -9.20
CA ASP A 332 -20.01 -4.20 -9.22
C ASP A 332 -20.36 -5.06 -10.44
N CYS A 333 -20.65 -6.34 -10.20
CA CYS A 333 -21.05 -7.34 -11.19
C CYS A 333 -22.57 -7.61 -11.20
N SER A 334 -23.38 -6.76 -10.55
CA SER A 334 -24.82 -7.04 -10.34
C SER A 334 -25.57 -7.30 -11.65
N ASN A 335 -25.17 -6.59 -12.71
CA ASN A 335 -25.79 -6.61 -14.04
C ASN A 335 -25.02 -7.50 -15.04
N VAL A 336 -24.23 -8.48 -14.57
CA VAL A 336 -23.49 -9.43 -15.40
C VAL A 336 -24.06 -10.84 -15.19
N ASP A 337 -24.46 -11.51 -16.27
CA ASP A 337 -25.05 -12.85 -16.27
C ASP A 337 -24.01 -14.00 -16.18
N SER A 338 -24.52 -15.21 -15.93
CA SER A 338 -23.71 -16.44 -15.79
C SER A 338 -22.85 -16.73 -17.03
N ASP A 339 -23.42 -16.60 -18.22
CA ASP A 339 -22.71 -16.87 -19.48
C ASP A 339 -21.60 -15.83 -19.73
N SER A 340 -21.80 -14.60 -19.27
CA SER A 340 -20.80 -13.54 -19.31
C SER A 340 -19.71 -13.69 -18.26
N LEU A 341 -20.00 -14.30 -17.11
CA LEU A 341 -18.97 -14.70 -16.15
C LEU A 341 -18.11 -15.84 -16.70
N ASN A 342 -18.71 -16.80 -17.45
CA ASN A 342 -17.95 -17.83 -18.17
C ASN A 342 -16.96 -17.26 -19.20
N LYS A 343 -17.28 -16.13 -19.85
CA LYS A 343 -16.35 -15.44 -20.78
C LYS A 343 -14.99 -15.15 -20.13
N ILE A 344 -14.95 -14.82 -18.83
CA ILE A 344 -13.70 -14.53 -18.12
C ILE A 344 -12.70 -15.68 -18.29
N ALA A 345 -13.15 -16.91 -18.06
CA ALA A 345 -12.29 -18.09 -18.09
C ALA A 345 -12.00 -18.62 -19.51
N SER A 346 -12.81 -18.26 -20.52
CA SER A 346 -12.53 -18.62 -21.92
C SER A 346 -11.61 -17.61 -22.63
N PHE A 347 -11.66 -16.32 -22.26
CA PHE A 347 -10.85 -15.27 -22.86
C PHE A 347 -9.57 -14.93 -22.08
N CYS A 348 -9.49 -15.26 -20.78
CA CYS A 348 -8.34 -14.91 -19.91
C CYS A 348 -7.70 -16.17 -19.26
N PRO A 349 -7.17 -17.15 -20.03
CA PRO A 349 -6.68 -18.42 -19.48
C PRO A 349 -5.46 -18.27 -18.55
N ASN A 350 -4.70 -17.19 -18.69
CA ASN A 350 -3.48 -16.89 -17.93
C ASN A 350 -3.73 -16.13 -16.61
N LEU A 351 -5.00 -16.03 -16.17
CA LEU A 351 -5.38 -15.21 -15.03
C LEU A 351 -4.82 -15.76 -13.70
N GLU A 352 -4.07 -14.92 -13.00
CA GLU A 352 -3.41 -15.18 -11.70
C GLU A 352 -4.24 -14.67 -10.52
N SER A 353 -4.97 -13.55 -10.72
CA SER A 353 -5.85 -12.93 -9.71
C SER A 353 -7.19 -12.47 -10.28
N LEU A 354 -8.27 -12.84 -9.61
CA LEU A 354 -9.65 -12.50 -9.98
C LEU A 354 -10.41 -11.90 -8.78
N THR A 355 -10.95 -10.69 -8.96
CA THR A 355 -11.85 -10.03 -8.01
C THR A 355 -13.20 -9.78 -8.67
N LEU A 356 -14.28 -10.37 -8.14
CA LEU A 356 -15.66 -10.14 -8.59
C LEU A 356 -16.54 -9.78 -7.40
N PHE A 357 -16.89 -8.51 -7.27
CA PHE A 357 -17.79 -8.01 -6.22
C PHE A 357 -19.20 -7.76 -6.74
N MET A 358 -20.19 -7.94 -5.86
CA MET A 358 -21.61 -8.01 -6.19
C MET A 358 -21.90 -9.10 -7.24
N CYS A 359 -21.19 -10.23 -7.16
CA CYS A 359 -21.27 -11.34 -8.10
C CYS A 359 -22.49 -12.26 -7.86
N GLY A 360 -23.66 -11.65 -7.65
CA GLY A 360 -24.90 -12.35 -7.27
C GLY A 360 -25.41 -13.37 -8.29
N GLN A 361 -24.93 -13.32 -9.53
CA GLN A 361 -25.27 -14.24 -10.61
C GLN A 361 -24.22 -15.35 -10.85
N LEU A 362 -23.18 -15.46 -10.00
CA LEU A 362 -22.15 -16.50 -10.11
C LEU A 362 -22.70 -17.84 -9.58
N HIS A 363 -22.92 -18.79 -10.49
CA HIS A 363 -23.45 -20.14 -10.25
C HIS A 363 -22.34 -21.19 -10.10
N ASN A 364 -22.70 -22.37 -9.56
CA ASN A 364 -21.78 -23.51 -9.40
C ASN A 364 -20.97 -23.80 -10.68
N ASP A 365 -21.68 -23.89 -11.80
CA ASP A 365 -21.18 -24.20 -13.14
C ASP A 365 -20.08 -23.23 -13.58
N ASN A 366 -20.18 -21.94 -13.20
CA ASN A 366 -19.12 -20.96 -13.46
C ASN A 366 -17.86 -21.27 -12.66
N LEU A 367 -18.01 -21.62 -11.38
CA LEU A 367 -16.88 -21.91 -10.49
C LEU A 367 -16.18 -23.23 -10.87
N GLU A 368 -16.93 -24.24 -11.32
CA GLU A 368 -16.40 -25.46 -11.94
C GLU A 368 -15.67 -25.15 -13.26
N TYR A 369 -16.23 -24.30 -14.12
CA TYR A 369 -15.58 -23.84 -15.35
C TYR A 369 -14.30 -23.04 -15.05
N PHE A 370 -14.26 -22.27 -13.95
CA PHE A 370 -13.07 -21.53 -13.52
C PHE A 370 -11.96 -22.49 -13.07
N ALA A 371 -12.24 -23.51 -12.23
CA ALA A 371 -11.26 -24.56 -11.90
C ALA A 371 -10.79 -25.33 -13.16
N SER A 372 -11.70 -25.55 -14.10
CA SER A 372 -11.45 -26.27 -15.34
C SER A 372 -10.52 -25.52 -16.30
N ASN A 373 -10.49 -24.18 -16.31
CA ASN A 373 -9.75 -23.40 -17.32
C ASN A 373 -8.69 -22.44 -16.75
N LEU A 374 -8.93 -21.79 -15.60
CA LEU A 374 -8.01 -20.79 -15.02
C LEU A 374 -6.86 -21.46 -14.26
N LYS A 375 -5.93 -22.11 -14.99
CA LYS A 375 -4.90 -22.98 -14.38
C LYS A 375 -3.85 -22.25 -13.56
N HIS A 376 -3.68 -20.93 -13.76
CA HIS A 376 -2.72 -20.08 -13.06
C HIS A 376 -3.33 -19.30 -11.87
N LEU A 377 -4.64 -19.42 -11.63
CA LEU A 377 -5.33 -18.63 -10.61
C LEU A 377 -4.91 -19.05 -9.19
N HIS A 378 -4.25 -18.12 -8.49
CA HIS A 378 -3.77 -18.31 -7.12
C HIS A 378 -4.33 -17.25 -6.15
N SER A 379 -5.17 -16.34 -6.64
CA SER A 379 -5.78 -15.25 -5.88
C SER A 379 -7.24 -15.06 -6.31
N LEU A 380 -8.20 -15.26 -5.40
CA LEU A 380 -9.63 -15.13 -5.67
C LEU A 380 -10.34 -14.32 -4.57
N SER A 381 -11.02 -13.24 -4.96
CA SER A 381 -11.80 -12.37 -4.08
C SER A 381 -13.24 -12.23 -4.56
N LEU A 382 -14.20 -12.77 -3.80
CA LEU A 382 -15.62 -12.81 -4.19
C LEU A 382 -16.53 -12.18 -3.13
N ASN A 383 -17.41 -11.26 -3.55
CA ASN A 383 -18.36 -10.58 -2.67
C ASN A 383 -19.79 -10.73 -3.20
N GLY A 384 -20.67 -11.33 -2.41
CA GLY A 384 -22.02 -11.71 -2.82
C GLY A 384 -22.16 -12.98 -3.69
N PRO A 385 -21.33 -14.04 -3.60
CA PRO A 385 -21.58 -15.30 -4.32
C PRO A 385 -22.70 -16.10 -3.62
N PHE A 386 -23.94 -15.63 -3.77
CA PHE A 386 -25.12 -16.17 -3.08
C PHE A 386 -25.66 -17.48 -3.68
N LEU A 387 -25.23 -17.86 -4.89
CA LEU A 387 -25.73 -19.02 -5.63
C LEU A 387 -24.75 -20.21 -5.61
N ILE A 388 -23.46 -19.98 -5.30
CA ILE A 388 -22.49 -21.05 -5.05
C ILE A 388 -22.93 -21.86 -3.84
N SER A 389 -22.99 -23.18 -3.97
CA SER A 389 -23.30 -24.10 -2.88
C SER A 389 -22.07 -24.54 -2.09
N ASP A 390 -22.23 -24.82 -0.79
CA ASP A 390 -21.17 -25.31 0.10
C ASP A 390 -20.42 -26.54 -0.46
N ARG A 391 -21.12 -27.47 -1.11
CA ARG A 391 -20.50 -28.62 -1.80
C ARG A 391 -19.65 -28.23 -3.02
N MET A 392 -20.02 -27.16 -3.72
CA MET A 392 -19.24 -26.66 -4.86
C MET A 392 -17.96 -25.99 -4.38
N TRP A 393 -18.00 -25.25 -3.26
CA TRP A 393 -16.78 -24.74 -2.62
C TRP A 393 -15.82 -25.87 -2.27
N GLN A 394 -16.30 -26.93 -1.61
CA GLN A 394 -15.49 -28.12 -1.30
C GLN A 394 -14.83 -28.71 -2.55
N SER A 395 -15.62 -29.05 -3.58
CA SER A 395 -15.10 -29.64 -4.82
C SER A 395 -14.16 -28.69 -5.58
N TYR A 396 -14.41 -27.38 -5.54
CA TYR A 396 -13.52 -26.39 -6.12
C TYR A 396 -12.14 -26.42 -5.44
N PHE A 397 -12.09 -26.33 -4.10
CA PHE A 397 -10.82 -26.38 -3.36
C PHE A 397 -10.06 -27.70 -3.54
N GLU A 398 -10.76 -28.83 -3.67
CA GLU A 398 -10.15 -30.12 -4.02
C GLU A 398 -9.48 -30.08 -5.40
N GLN A 399 -10.13 -29.49 -6.42
CA GLN A 399 -9.61 -29.39 -7.79
C GLN A 399 -8.41 -28.43 -7.91
N ILE A 400 -8.32 -27.40 -7.06
CA ILE A 400 -7.24 -26.40 -7.04
C ILE A 400 -6.30 -26.53 -5.83
N ARG A 401 -6.26 -27.72 -5.20
CA ARG A 401 -5.41 -28.05 -4.05
C ARG A 401 -3.96 -27.56 -4.23
N GLY A 402 -3.44 -26.85 -3.23
CA GLY A 402 -2.08 -26.31 -3.20
C GLY A 402 -1.83 -25.09 -4.09
N LYS A 403 -2.87 -24.47 -4.68
CA LYS A 403 -2.70 -23.28 -5.55
C LYS A 403 -3.00 -21.94 -4.90
N PHE A 404 -3.94 -21.87 -3.95
CA PHE A 404 -4.38 -20.58 -3.43
C PHE A 404 -3.40 -19.97 -2.44
N VAL A 405 -2.87 -18.82 -2.84
CA VAL A 405 -2.01 -17.92 -2.05
C VAL A 405 -2.83 -16.80 -1.41
N LYS A 406 -3.98 -16.43 -2.00
CA LYS A 406 -4.93 -15.46 -1.44
C LYS A 406 -6.37 -15.92 -1.66
N PHE A 407 -7.16 -15.95 -0.58
CA PHE A 407 -8.59 -16.20 -0.67
C PHE A 407 -9.39 -15.17 0.14
N GLU A 408 -10.41 -14.61 -0.49
CA GLU A 408 -11.36 -13.70 0.12
C GLU A 408 -12.78 -14.10 -0.30
N VAL A 409 -13.66 -14.30 0.68
CA VAL A 409 -15.10 -14.46 0.46
C VAL A 409 -15.87 -13.58 1.44
N ARG A 410 -16.82 -12.80 0.89
CA ARG A 410 -17.61 -11.81 1.64
C ARG A 410 -19.09 -11.90 1.30
N ASN A 411 -19.95 -11.63 2.29
CA ASN A 411 -21.42 -11.59 2.15
C ASN A 411 -22.00 -12.87 1.51
N THR A 412 -21.96 -14.02 2.19
CA THR A 412 -22.69 -15.21 1.72
C THR A 412 -23.04 -16.19 2.85
N HIS A 413 -24.29 -16.63 2.87
CA HIS A 413 -24.80 -17.66 3.78
C HIS A 413 -24.50 -19.09 3.30
N ARG A 414 -23.87 -19.27 2.13
CA ARG A 414 -23.62 -20.59 1.51
C ARG A 414 -22.17 -21.07 1.59
N PHE A 415 -21.26 -20.25 2.09
CA PHE A 415 -19.94 -20.70 2.51
C PHE A 415 -20.06 -21.22 3.94
N GLY A 416 -20.10 -22.54 4.09
CA GLY A 416 -20.36 -23.20 5.38
C GLY A 416 -19.09 -23.63 6.12
N ASN A 417 -19.29 -24.29 7.26
CA ASN A 417 -18.22 -24.87 8.07
C ASN A 417 -17.33 -25.81 7.21
N GLU A 418 -17.95 -26.70 6.43
CA GLU A 418 -17.24 -27.68 5.61
C GLU A 418 -16.49 -27.02 4.43
N SER A 419 -17.00 -25.90 3.90
CA SER A 419 -16.27 -25.05 2.93
C SER A 419 -14.97 -24.49 3.52
N LEU A 420 -14.99 -24.01 4.77
CA LEU A 420 -13.80 -23.51 5.47
C LEU A 420 -12.80 -24.65 5.73
N LEU A 421 -13.28 -25.80 6.20
CA LEU A 421 -12.43 -26.98 6.42
C LEU A 421 -11.74 -27.43 5.14
N SER A 422 -12.48 -27.54 4.03
CA SER A 422 -11.94 -27.93 2.73
C SER A 422 -10.92 -26.91 2.19
N LEU A 423 -11.17 -25.59 2.34
CA LEU A 423 -10.19 -24.54 2.01
C LEU A 423 -8.87 -24.73 2.77
N LEU A 424 -8.97 -24.95 4.09
CA LEU A 424 -7.81 -25.12 4.97
C LEU A 424 -7.04 -26.41 4.64
N GLU A 425 -7.73 -27.54 4.49
CA GLU A 425 -7.14 -28.84 4.13
C GLU A 425 -6.55 -28.88 2.72
N CYS A 426 -7.05 -28.08 1.78
CA CYS A 426 -6.57 -28.05 0.41
C CYS A 426 -5.51 -26.98 0.13
N CYS A 427 -5.55 -25.82 0.80
CA CYS A 427 -4.72 -24.67 0.48
C CYS A 427 -4.08 -23.96 1.68
N GLY A 428 -4.39 -24.33 2.94
CA GLY A 428 -3.93 -23.63 4.14
C GLY A 428 -2.40 -23.46 4.23
N ASN A 429 -1.63 -24.40 3.69
CA ASN A 429 -0.19 -24.33 3.63
C ASN A 429 0.37 -23.24 2.69
N GLU A 430 -0.41 -22.76 1.72
CA GLU A 430 0.00 -21.73 0.75
C GLU A 430 -0.61 -20.34 1.02
N LEU A 431 -1.64 -20.23 1.87
CA LEU A 431 -2.32 -18.96 2.15
C LEU A 431 -1.40 -17.91 2.80
N THR A 432 -1.29 -16.77 2.12
CA THR A 432 -0.70 -15.50 2.60
C THR A 432 -1.77 -14.45 2.92
N SER A 433 -2.98 -14.59 2.39
CA SER A 433 -4.14 -13.75 2.71
C SER A 433 -5.38 -14.63 2.86
N LEU A 434 -6.06 -14.53 4.01
CA LEU A 434 -7.34 -15.16 4.29
C LEU A 434 -8.32 -14.11 4.77
N LYS A 435 -9.43 -13.89 4.05
CA LYS A 435 -10.42 -12.88 4.39
C LYS A 435 -11.84 -13.45 4.36
N LEU A 436 -12.47 -13.42 5.53
CA LEU A 436 -13.79 -13.96 5.82
C LEU A 436 -14.64 -12.83 6.40
N SER A 437 -15.70 -12.42 5.70
CA SER A 437 -16.58 -11.33 6.16
C SER A 437 -18.05 -11.65 5.92
N ARG A 438 -18.90 -11.57 6.96
CA ARG A 438 -20.36 -11.75 6.85
C ARG A 438 -20.70 -13.09 6.19
N LEU A 439 -20.25 -14.18 6.83
CA LEU A 439 -20.35 -15.55 6.35
C LEU A 439 -21.32 -16.37 7.21
N ASP A 440 -22.60 -16.05 7.10
CA ASP A 440 -23.68 -16.58 7.95
C ASP A 440 -23.77 -18.13 7.96
N GLY A 441 -23.16 -18.80 6.98
CA GLY A 441 -23.07 -20.26 6.88
C GLY A 441 -22.05 -20.90 7.83
N ILE A 442 -21.04 -20.15 8.29
CA ILE A 442 -20.09 -20.63 9.30
C ILE A 442 -20.74 -20.44 10.67
N THR A 443 -21.04 -21.55 11.33
CA THR A 443 -21.96 -21.66 12.47
C THR A 443 -21.37 -22.45 13.64
N LYS A 444 -20.12 -22.88 13.52
CA LYS A 444 -19.36 -23.67 14.50
C LYS A 444 -18.03 -22.98 14.83
N THR A 445 -17.74 -22.79 16.11
CA THR A 445 -16.44 -22.28 16.58
C THR A 445 -15.30 -23.23 16.18
N GLU A 446 -15.57 -24.54 16.14
CA GLU A 446 -14.64 -25.59 15.74
C GLU A 446 -14.07 -25.37 14.32
N ALA A 447 -14.87 -24.83 13.39
CA ALA A 447 -14.42 -24.57 12.02
C ALA A 447 -13.30 -23.51 11.96
N TYR A 448 -13.32 -22.53 12.87
CA TYR A 448 -12.23 -21.57 13.03
C TYR A 448 -11.04 -22.14 13.83
N GLN A 449 -11.27 -23.07 14.77
CA GLN A 449 -10.21 -23.73 15.55
C GLN A 449 -9.29 -24.62 14.72
N GLU A 450 -9.66 -24.98 13.48
CA GLU A 450 -8.77 -25.68 12.54
C GLU A 450 -7.77 -24.74 11.82
N ILE A 451 -8.03 -23.41 11.79
CA ILE A 451 -7.16 -22.41 11.16
C ILE A 451 -5.68 -22.52 11.63
N PRO A 452 -5.36 -22.50 12.94
CA PRO A 452 -3.96 -22.59 13.41
C PRO A 452 -3.30 -23.94 13.15
N LYS A 453 -4.05 -24.99 12.76
CA LYS A 453 -3.51 -26.32 12.46
C LYS A 453 -3.08 -26.48 11.00
N TYR A 454 -3.81 -25.83 10.09
CA TYR A 454 -3.59 -25.93 8.64
C TYR A 454 -2.82 -24.77 8.04
N ILE A 455 -2.86 -23.57 8.63
CA ILE A 455 -2.06 -22.43 8.16
C ILE A 455 -0.59 -22.63 8.51
N SER A 456 0.29 -22.51 7.51
CA SER A 456 1.74 -22.58 7.73
C SER A 456 2.23 -21.41 8.59
N ARG A 457 2.98 -21.76 9.64
CA ARG A 457 3.55 -20.81 10.60
C ARG A 457 4.34 -19.71 9.89
N ASN A 458 4.12 -18.46 10.30
CA ASN A 458 4.77 -17.28 9.76
C ASN A 458 4.62 -17.09 8.22
N LYS A 459 3.56 -17.62 7.59
CA LYS A 459 3.26 -17.41 6.16
C LYS A 459 2.09 -16.45 5.89
N LEU A 460 1.16 -16.31 6.83
CA LEU A 460 -0.02 -15.46 6.69
C LEU A 460 0.32 -13.99 6.95
N VAL A 461 0.03 -13.13 5.97
CA VAL A 461 0.37 -11.69 5.96
C VAL A 461 -0.87 -10.81 6.13
N GLU A 462 -2.03 -11.25 5.64
CA GLU A 462 -3.32 -10.58 5.81
C GLU A 462 -4.37 -11.54 6.39
N LEU A 463 -5.00 -11.17 7.51
CA LEU A 463 -6.10 -11.91 8.13
C LEU A 463 -7.29 -10.97 8.35
N GLU A 464 -8.45 -11.37 7.84
CA GLU A 464 -9.75 -10.77 8.18
C GLU A 464 -10.72 -11.86 8.60
N ILE A 465 -11.26 -11.74 9.81
CA ILE A 465 -12.42 -12.50 10.27
C ILE A 465 -13.37 -11.45 10.85
N SER A 466 -14.44 -11.12 10.13
CA SER A 466 -15.29 -9.97 10.47
C SER A 466 -16.78 -10.24 10.33
N TYR A 467 -17.56 -9.65 11.23
CA TYR A 467 -19.01 -9.82 11.36
C TYR A 467 -19.46 -11.29 11.32
N PRO A 468 -19.01 -12.12 12.28
CA PRO A 468 -19.51 -13.49 12.46
C PRO A 468 -21.01 -13.49 12.81
N THR A 469 -21.68 -14.61 12.54
CA THR A 469 -23.14 -14.77 12.71
C THR A 469 -23.60 -14.64 14.17
N ASN A 470 -22.79 -15.17 15.09
CA ASN A 470 -22.98 -15.12 16.53
C ASN A 470 -21.68 -14.68 17.20
N GLU A 471 -21.77 -14.04 18.36
CA GLU A 471 -20.65 -13.45 19.09
C GLU A 471 -19.68 -14.52 19.62
N ASP A 472 -20.23 -15.64 20.12
CA ASP A 472 -19.50 -16.81 20.65
C ASP A 472 -18.65 -17.57 19.61
N LEU A 473 -18.78 -17.27 18.32
CA LEU A 473 -17.97 -17.92 17.27
C LEU A 473 -16.51 -17.50 17.34
N ILE A 474 -16.22 -16.29 17.83
CA ILE A 474 -14.90 -15.64 17.77
C ILE A 474 -14.49 -15.15 19.16
N THR A 475 -13.85 -16.03 19.95
CA THR A 475 -13.37 -15.71 21.32
C THR A 475 -11.90 -15.28 21.33
N ASP A 476 -11.48 -14.68 22.45
CA ASP A 476 -10.09 -14.27 22.67
C ASP A 476 -9.10 -15.43 22.51
N GLU A 477 -9.40 -16.61 23.04
CA GLU A 477 -8.54 -17.81 22.98
C GLU A 477 -8.26 -18.22 21.54
N LEU A 478 -9.32 -18.29 20.72
CA LEU A 478 -9.23 -18.65 19.30
C LEU A 478 -8.33 -17.67 18.53
N LEU A 479 -8.46 -16.36 18.79
CA LEU A 479 -7.61 -15.35 18.16
C LEU A 479 -6.16 -15.43 18.68
N ILE A 480 -5.95 -15.70 19.96
CA ILE A 480 -4.61 -15.86 20.54
C ILE A 480 -3.90 -17.07 19.91
N ASP A 481 -4.59 -18.20 19.74
CA ASP A 481 -4.03 -19.40 19.10
C ASP A 481 -3.69 -19.16 17.61
N ILE A 482 -4.56 -18.47 16.86
CA ILE A 482 -4.27 -18.08 15.47
C ILE A 482 -3.05 -17.14 15.43
N LEU A 483 -2.98 -16.13 16.30
CA LEU A 483 -1.89 -15.16 16.33
C LEU A 483 -0.57 -15.76 16.84
N ALA A 484 -0.58 -16.82 17.65
CA ALA A 484 0.62 -17.56 18.06
C ALA A 484 1.32 -18.28 16.89
N ILE A 485 0.55 -18.63 15.84
CA ILE A 485 1.05 -19.27 14.60
C ILE A 485 1.35 -18.26 13.48
N THR A 486 0.58 -17.15 13.41
CA THR A 486 0.61 -16.23 12.26
C THR A 486 1.15 -14.83 12.56
N GLY A 487 1.13 -14.38 13.82
CA GLY A 487 1.33 -12.98 14.19
C GLY A 487 2.68 -12.39 13.78
N GLU A 488 3.73 -13.20 13.68
CA GLU A 488 5.06 -12.72 13.29
C GLU A 488 5.11 -12.28 11.81
N SER A 489 4.37 -12.92 10.91
CA SER A 489 4.28 -12.50 9.50
C SER A 489 3.14 -11.53 9.22
N LEU A 490 2.22 -11.34 10.17
CA LEU A 490 0.96 -10.63 9.96
C LEU A 490 1.17 -9.11 9.88
N ASN A 491 0.86 -8.54 8.72
CA ASN A 491 0.95 -7.11 8.44
C ASN A 491 -0.43 -6.41 8.52
N TYR A 492 -1.53 -7.15 8.30
CA TYR A 492 -2.92 -6.68 8.39
C TYR A 492 -3.78 -7.64 9.21
N LEU A 493 -4.45 -7.11 10.24
CA LEU A 493 -5.45 -7.80 11.05
C LEU A 493 -6.76 -7.02 11.03
N ASN A 494 -7.85 -7.70 10.69
CA ASN A 494 -9.21 -7.16 10.76
C ASN A 494 -10.12 -8.12 11.54
N VAL A 495 -10.67 -7.61 12.66
CA VAL A 495 -11.62 -8.30 13.55
C VAL A 495 -12.92 -7.50 13.74
N ASP A 496 -13.30 -6.70 12.74
CA ASP A 496 -14.49 -5.86 12.76
C ASP A 496 -15.77 -6.65 13.10
N GLY A 497 -16.48 -6.25 14.16
CA GLY A 497 -17.76 -6.84 14.56
C GLY A 497 -17.67 -8.19 15.25
N CYS A 498 -16.49 -8.64 15.66
CA CYS A 498 -16.29 -9.83 16.49
C CYS A 498 -16.50 -9.50 17.98
N SER A 499 -17.72 -9.08 18.35
CA SER A 499 -18.08 -8.52 19.68
C SER A 499 -17.75 -9.43 20.88
N GLY A 500 -17.53 -10.74 20.69
CA GLY A 500 -17.02 -11.66 21.70
C GLY A 500 -15.57 -11.44 22.15
N LEU A 501 -14.84 -10.50 21.55
CA LEU A 501 -13.44 -10.18 21.85
C LEU A 501 -13.28 -9.06 22.89
N THR A 502 -12.40 -9.26 23.89
CA THR A 502 -12.12 -8.30 24.98
C THR A 502 -10.73 -7.65 24.81
N GLU A 503 -10.22 -6.87 25.77
CA GLU A 503 -8.79 -6.51 25.75
C GLU A 503 -7.82 -7.71 25.82
N LYS A 504 -8.29 -8.93 26.09
CA LYS A 504 -7.43 -10.10 26.23
C LYS A 504 -6.74 -10.47 24.92
N PHE A 505 -7.38 -10.52 23.75
CA PHE A 505 -6.67 -10.78 22.49
C PHE A 505 -5.61 -9.70 22.19
N LEU A 506 -5.80 -8.46 22.64
CA LEU A 506 -4.79 -7.40 22.54
C LEU A 506 -3.63 -7.63 23.52
N LEU A 507 -3.93 -7.89 24.80
CA LEU A 507 -2.96 -8.11 25.89
C LEU A 507 -2.18 -9.42 25.80
N GLU A 508 -2.72 -10.42 25.08
CA GLU A 508 -2.21 -11.78 25.07
C GLU A 508 -1.91 -12.34 23.68
N GLY A 509 -2.52 -11.81 22.62
CA GLY A 509 -2.26 -12.16 21.22
C GLY A 509 -1.44 -11.08 20.52
N VAL A 510 -2.07 -9.95 20.20
CA VAL A 510 -1.47 -8.87 19.39
C VAL A 510 -0.17 -8.36 20.03
N SER A 511 -0.21 -7.96 21.31
CA SER A 511 0.97 -7.41 21.99
C SER A 511 2.10 -8.42 22.25
N LYS A 512 1.87 -9.74 22.11
CA LYS A 512 2.90 -10.78 22.22
C LYS A 512 3.50 -11.16 20.86
N TYR A 513 2.68 -11.33 19.82
CA TYR A 513 3.10 -11.98 18.58
C TYR A 513 3.23 -11.04 17.36
N CYS A 514 2.49 -9.92 17.31
CA CYS A 514 2.29 -9.11 16.10
C CYS A 514 3.44 -8.13 15.74
N ARG A 515 4.67 -8.65 15.68
CA ARG A 515 5.93 -7.88 15.52
C ARG A 515 5.96 -6.93 14.31
N ASN A 516 5.35 -7.34 13.20
CA ASN A 516 5.39 -6.61 11.92
C ASN A 516 4.02 -5.98 11.54
N LEU A 517 2.99 -6.09 12.40
CA LEU A 517 1.65 -5.57 12.12
C LEU A 517 1.66 -4.06 11.87
N THR A 518 1.06 -3.64 10.75
CA THR A 518 0.99 -2.23 10.32
C THR A 518 -0.44 -1.70 10.15
N ARG A 519 -1.43 -2.58 10.09
CA ARG A 519 -2.83 -2.22 9.90
C ARG A 519 -3.71 -3.02 10.86
N LEU A 520 -4.49 -2.34 11.70
CA LEU A 520 -5.43 -2.97 12.65
C LEU A 520 -6.84 -2.39 12.48
N SER A 521 -7.82 -3.23 12.18
CA SER A 521 -9.24 -2.86 12.18
C SER A 521 -9.97 -3.69 13.23
N MET A 522 -10.69 -3.02 14.12
CA MET A 522 -11.44 -3.65 15.22
C MET A 522 -12.76 -2.91 15.47
N LYS A 523 -13.45 -2.53 14.39
CA LYS A 523 -14.71 -1.77 14.47
C LYS A 523 -15.77 -2.53 15.27
N ASN A 524 -16.62 -1.82 15.99
CA ASN A 524 -17.68 -2.39 16.82
C ASN A 524 -17.19 -3.43 17.85
N LEU A 525 -15.93 -3.35 18.32
CA LEU A 525 -15.51 -4.07 19.53
C LEU A 525 -15.78 -3.19 20.74
N ASP A 526 -16.94 -3.39 21.38
CA ASP A 526 -17.45 -2.64 22.53
C ASP A 526 -16.97 -3.20 23.88
N GLN A 527 -16.72 -4.50 23.98
CA GLN A 527 -16.15 -5.14 25.19
C GLN A 527 -14.68 -4.82 25.48
N VAL A 528 -13.98 -4.01 24.67
CA VAL A 528 -12.57 -3.66 24.90
C VAL A 528 -12.47 -2.40 25.76
N SER A 529 -12.01 -2.54 27.01
CA SER A 529 -11.91 -1.41 27.94
C SER A 529 -10.81 -0.40 27.56
N ASN A 530 -11.01 0.88 27.90
CA ASN A 530 -10.01 1.95 27.76
C ASN A 530 -8.68 1.56 28.43
N GLU A 531 -8.75 1.07 29.67
CA GLU A 531 -7.59 0.75 30.50
C GLU A 531 -6.93 -0.56 30.08
N GLY A 532 -7.68 -1.48 29.45
CA GLY A 532 -7.18 -2.72 28.88
C GLY A 532 -6.44 -2.48 27.56
N PHE A 533 -7.04 -1.69 26.67
CA PHE A 533 -6.42 -1.24 25.42
C PHE A 533 -5.13 -0.46 25.67
N ALA A 534 -5.12 0.49 26.62
CA ALA A 534 -3.93 1.25 26.97
C ALA A 534 -2.77 0.35 27.39
N LYS A 535 -3.01 -0.57 28.34
CA LYS A 535 -2.02 -1.58 28.79
C LYS A 535 -1.58 -2.53 27.67
N ALA A 536 -2.44 -2.81 26.69
CA ALA A 536 -2.06 -3.61 25.54
C ALA A 536 -1.10 -2.85 24.62
N PHE A 537 -1.36 -1.57 24.33
CA PHE A 537 -0.48 -0.75 23.51
C PHE A 537 0.85 -0.41 24.21
N GLU A 538 0.88 -0.25 25.54
CA GLU A 538 2.12 -0.17 26.33
C GLU A 538 3.00 -1.44 26.29
N LYS A 539 2.39 -2.61 26.12
CA LYS A 539 3.12 -3.86 25.86
C LYS A 539 3.53 -3.96 24.40
N PHE A 540 2.62 -3.62 23.49
CA PHE A 540 2.83 -3.70 22.04
C PHE A 540 3.97 -2.80 21.58
N SER A 541 4.13 -1.61 22.18
CA SER A 541 5.25 -0.68 21.94
C SER A 541 6.63 -1.19 22.39
N LYS A 542 6.71 -2.41 22.95
CA LYS A 542 7.97 -3.12 23.27
C LYS A 542 8.26 -4.24 22.26
N VAL A 543 7.25 -4.73 21.55
CA VAL A 543 7.35 -5.89 20.62
C VAL A 543 7.26 -5.45 19.16
N ASN A 544 6.29 -4.59 18.83
CA ASN A 544 6.19 -3.90 17.55
C ASN A 544 6.93 -2.55 17.65
N ALA A 545 7.44 -2.06 16.51
CA ALA A 545 8.09 -0.74 16.41
C ALA A 545 8.04 -0.11 15.02
N GLY A 546 7.62 -0.87 14.01
CA GLY A 546 7.18 -0.28 12.75
C GLY A 546 5.96 0.63 12.94
N GLY A 547 5.27 0.52 14.08
CA GLY A 547 4.05 1.24 14.39
C GLY A 547 2.92 0.83 13.46
N LEU A 548 1.72 1.33 13.76
CA LEU A 548 0.59 1.22 12.84
C LEU A 548 0.66 2.35 11.82
N LEU A 549 0.50 1.99 10.55
CA LEU A 549 0.20 2.88 9.43
C LEU A 549 -1.30 3.20 9.39
N GLU A 550 -2.13 2.24 9.81
CA GLU A 550 -3.59 2.28 9.71
C GLU A 550 -4.22 1.71 10.98
N ILE A 551 -5.16 2.45 11.59
CA ILE A 551 -5.98 1.91 12.68
C ILE A 551 -7.43 2.37 12.57
N ASN A 552 -8.37 1.45 12.84
CA ASN A 552 -9.79 1.76 12.83
C ASN A 552 -10.48 1.27 14.12
N LEU A 553 -10.88 2.23 14.95
CA LEU A 553 -11.53 2.06 16.25
C LEU A 553 -13.02 2.47 16.21
N MET A 554 -13.63 2.52 15.02
CA MET A 554 -15.01 2.96 14.84
C MET A 554 -15.96 2.18 15.76
N LYS A 555 -16.66 2.88 16.64
CA LYS A 555 -17.62 2.34 17.63
C LYS A 555 -17.03 1.37 18.67
N CYS A 556 -15.73 1.48 18.98
CA CYS A 556 -15.19 0.92 20.22
C CYS A 556 -15.54 1.83 21.41
N THR A 557 -16.83 1.93 21.76
CA THR A 557 -17.41 3.04 22.53
C THR A 557 -16.81 3.28 23.91
N ASP A 558 -16.19 2.25 24.50
CA ASP A 558 -15.58 2.32 25.82
C ASP A 558 -14.13 2.83 25.82
N LEU A 559 -13.50 3.01 24.65
CA LEU A 559 -12.19 3.64 24.52
C LEU A 559 -12.27 5.17 24.69
N GLY A 560 -11.28 5.74 25.39
CA GLY A 560 -11.16 7.18 25.64
C GLY A 560 -9.71 7.66 25.61
N ASP A 561 -9.41 8.62 26.49
CA ASP A 561 -8.17 9.40 26.46
C ASP A 561 -6.91 8.55 26.64
N ASP A 562 -6.87 7.63 27.62
CA ASP A 562 -5.70 6.78 27.87
C ASP A 562 -5.43 5.80 26.73
N ALA A 563 -6.50 5.22 26.16
CA ALA A 563 -6.40 4.32 25.01
C ALA A 563 -5.81 5.03 23.78
N LEU A 564 -6.27 6.23 23.47
CA LEU A 564 -5.71 7.03 22.38
C LEU A 564 -4.29 7.51 22.70
N TYR A 565 -4.00 7.89 23.94
CA TYR A 565 -2.65 8.28 24.35
C TYR A 565 -1.65 7.14 24.18
N ALA A 566 -1.99 5.92 24.61
CA ALA A 566 -1.13 4.74 24.45
C ALA A 566 -0.90 4.38 22.97
N LEU A 567 -1.95 4.45 22.14
CA LEU A 567 -1.87 4.29 20.69
C LEU A 567 -0.94 5.31 20.04
N PHE A 568 -1.09 6.59 20.39
CA PHE A 568 -0.25 7.65 19.83
C PHE A 568 1.21 7.51 20.27
N ASN A 569 1.49 7.20 21.54
CA ASN A 569 2.85 6.92 22.00
C ASN A 569 3.49 5.69 21.30
N HIS A 570 2.69 4.77 20.77
CA HIS A 570 3.19 3.66 19.95
C HIS A 570 3.39 4.00 18.47
N SER A 571 2.51 4.81 17.87
CA SER A 571 2.39 4.92 16.40
C SER A 571 2.35 6.34 15.81
N CYS A 572 2.51 7.41 16.61
CA CYS A 572 2.44 8.81 16.14
C CYS A 572 3.37 9.13 14.94
N HIS A 573 4.55 8.54 14.91
CA HIS A 573 5.55 8.75 13.86
C HIS A 573 5.27 7.99 12.54
N THR A 574 4.27 7.11 12.50
CA THR A 574 3.99 6.22 11.35
C THR A 574 2.54 6.21 10.87
N LEU A 575 1.56 6.59 11.70
CA LEU A 575 0.14 6.64 11.33
C LEU A 575 -0.12 7.51 10.08
N VAL A 576 -0.88 6.95 9.13
CA VAL A 576 -1.24 7.56 7.84
C VAL A 576 -2.76 7.76 7.73
N GLU A 577 -3.53 6.80 8.24
CA GLU A 577 -4.99 6.81 8.20
C GLU A 577 -5.53 6.30 9.55
N MET A 578 -6.45 7.05 10.15
CA MET A 578 -7.01 6.72 11.47
C MET A 578 -8.51 6.95 11.50
N SER A 579 -9.24 6.11 12.23
CA SER A 579 -10.65 6.35 12.57
C SER A 579 -10.84 6.19 14.08
N ILE A 580 -11.35 7.25 14.70
CA ILE A 580 -11.82 7.34 16.09
C ILE A 580 -13.33 7.56 16.14
N ASN A 581 -14.03 7.19 15.07
CA ASN A 581 -15.45 7.44 14.89
C ASN A 581 -16.28 6.85 16.03
N SER A 582 -17.21 7.64 16.56
CA SER A 582 -18.08 7.27 17.70
C SER A 582 -17.33 6.95 19.02
N LEU A 583 -16.07 7.37 19.20
CA LEU A 583 -15.38 7.26 20.50
C LEU A 583 -15.86 8.34 21.49
N TYR A 584 -17.02 8.09 22.10
CA TYR A 584 -17.73 9.09 22.92
C TYR A 584 -17.05 9.46 24.25
N ARG A 585 -16.08 8.67 24.73
CA ARG A 585 -15.35 8.91 25.98
C ARG A 585 -14.08 9.75 25.81
N VAL A 586 -13.71 10.08 24.57
CA VAL A 586 -12.62 11.01 24.26
C VAL A 586 -13.02 12.42 24.70
N SER A 587 -12.19 13.07 25.51
CA SER A 587 -12.48 14.39 26.08
C SER A 587 -11.85 15.52 25.25
N LYS A 588 -12.49 16.71 25.31
CA LYS A 588 -11.90 17.91 24.70
C LYS A 588 -10.61 18.32 25.42
N ASP A 589 -10.52 18.12 26.73
CA ASP A 589 -9.32 18.48 27.48
C ASP A 589 -8.12 17.64 27.02
N PHE A 590 -8.28 16.33 26.84
CA PHE A 590 -7.27 15.46 26.25
C PHE A 590 -6.85 15.90 24.85
N LEU A 591 -7.81 16.14 23.93
CA LEU A 591 -7.48 16.57 22.56
C LEU A 591 -6.77 17.94 22.55
N SER A 592 -7.22 18.88 23.38
CA SER A 592 -6.52 20.15 23.61
C SER A 592 -5.13 19.93 24.21
N GLN A 593 -4.95 18.99 25.13
CA GLN A 593 -3.63 18.68 25.70
C GLN A 593 -2.68 18.07 24.65
N ILE A 594 -3.05 16.99 23.95
CA ILE A 594 -2.09 16.34 23.02
C ILE A 594 -1.69 17.25 21.85
N PHE A 595 -2.57 18.13 21.36
CA PHE A 595 -2.28 19.06 20.28
C PHE A 595 -1.82 20.46 20.75
N THR A 596 -1.45 20.60 22.03
CA THR A 596 -0.86 21.83 22.59
C THR A 596 0.53 21.55 23.15
N GLU A 597 1.51 22.41 22.84
CA GLU A 597 2.88 22.28 23.34
C GLU A 597 2.97 22.33 24.87
N ASP A 598 3.88 21.55 25.46
CA ASP A 598 3.97 21.35 26.92
C ASP A 598 4.33 22.61 27.72
N ALA A 599 4.90 23.63 27.07
CA ALA A 599 5.21 24.93 27.66
C ALA A 599 4.02 25.92 27.60
N HIS A 600 2.90 25.57 26.94
CA HIS A 600 1.79 26.49 26.74
C HIS A 600 1.04 26.81 28.05
N GLN A 601 0.55 28.04 28.16
CA GLN A 601 -0.10 28.56 29.37
C GLN A 601 -1.35 27.75 29.76
N PHE A 602 -2.07 27.16 28.80
CA PHE A 602 -3.16 26.21 29.06
C PHE A 602 -2.70 25.03 29.93
N LYS A 603 -1.62 24.34 29.54
CA LYS A 603 -1.05 23.20 30.27
C LYS A 603 -0.45 23.62 31.61
N ILE A 604 0.20 24.78 31.69
CA ILE A 604 0.72 25.31 32.96
C ILE A 604 -0.45 25.54 33.96
N ASN A 605 -1.57 26.08 33.48
CA ASN A 605 -2.76 26.29 34.31
C ASN A 605 -3.43 24.97 34.71
N LEU A 606 -3.51 23.97 33.83
CA LEU A 606 -3.94 22.61 34.19
C LEU A 606 -3.04 21.98 35.26
N ARG A 607 -1.71 22.00 35.08
CA ARG A 607 -0.72 21.50 36.06
C ARG A 607 -0.79 22.21 37.41
N ASN A 608 -1.28 23.45 37.46
CA ASN A 608 -1.53 24.15 38.72
C ASN A 608 -2.83 23.70 39.37
N LYS A 609 -3.93 23.54 38.62
CA LYS A 609 -5.19 22.97 39.13
C LYS A 609 -5.03 21.51 39.61
N ALA A 610 -4.20 20.71 38.93
CA ALA A 610 -3.93 19.32 39.29
C ALA A 610 -3.25 19.14 40.67
N LYS A 611 -2.75 20.23 41.28
CA LYS A 611 -2.26 20.24 42.67
C LYS A 611 -3.39 20.36 43.70
N GLU A 612 -4.56 20.80 43.28
CA GLU A 612 -5.77 20.97 44.08
C GLU A 612 -6.78 19.84 43.83
N ASP A 613 -6.85 19.33 42.59
CA ASP A 613 -7.68 18.20 42.16
C ASP A 613 -6.84 17.13 41.44
N SER A 614 -6.58 16.01 42.13
CA SER A 614 -5.79 14.89 41.61
C SER A 614 -6.52 14.01 40.58
N SER A 615 -7.76 14.35 40.19
CA SER A 615 -8.47 13.66 39.10
C SER A 615 -8.15 14.21 37.72
N ILE A 616 -7.46 15.36 37.64
CA ILE A 616 -7.04 15.98 36.38
C ILE A 616 -5.86 15.20 35.77
N ALA A 617 -6.13 14.44 34.71
CA ALA A 617 -5.11 13.75 33.93
C ALA A 617 -4.20 14.74 33.16
N HIS A 618 -2.94 14.36 32.95
CA HIS A 618 -1.97 15.17 32.21
C HIS A 618 -1.33 14.36 31.06
N PHE A 619 -1.36 14.93 29.86
CA PHE A 619 -0.86 14.32 28.64
C PHE A 619 0.20 15.20 27.97
N HIS A 620 1.31 14.58 27.55
CA HIS A 620 2.36 15.28 26.79
C HIS A 620 1.90 15.62 25.37
N ALA A 621 2.53 16.61 24.75
CA ALA A 621 2.25 17.01 23.37
C ALA A 621 2.64 15.91 22.37
N ILE A 622 1.82 15.71 21.34
CA ILE A 622 1.99 14.68 20.31
C ILE A 622 1.80 15.32 18.93
N LYS A 623 2.81 15.16 18.05
CA LYS A 623 2.73 15.58 16.64
C LYS A 623 2.47 14.34 15.77
N LEU A 624 1.60 14.45 14.76
CA LEU A 624 1.22 13.35 13.87
C LEU A 624 1.70 13.62 12.42
N PRO A 625 3.03 13.67 12.18
CA PRO A 625 3.62 14.23 10.96
C PRO A 625 3.37 13.42 9.68
N LEU A 626 2.72 12.25 9.76
CA LEU A 626 2.37 11.44 8.58
C LEU A 626 0.85 11.22 8.40
N LEU A 627 -0.01 11.73 9.29
CA LEU A 627 -1.44 11.50 9.16
C LEU A 627 -2.00 12.25 7.94
N THR A 628 -2.71 11.54 7.05
CA THR A 628 -3.36 12.08 5.84
C THR A 628 -4.90 11.99 5.89
N TYR A 629 -5.44 11.03 6.63
CA TYR A 629 -6.87 10.81 6.79
C TYR A 629 -7.21 10.61 8.26
N LEU A 630 -8.22 11.34 8.74
CA LEU A 630 -8.81 11.14 10.06
C LEU A 630 -10.34 11.09 9.96
N ASP A 631 -10.95 9.96 10.27
CA ASP A 631 -12.38 9.92 10.57
C ASP A 631 -12.59 10.16 12.07
N ALA A 632 -13.04 11.38 12.38
CA ALA A 632 -13.34 11.83 13.74
C ALA A 632 -14.86 11.92 14.00
N SER A 633 -15.68 11.41 13.08
CA SER A 633 -17.14 11.58 13.09
C SER A 633 -17.79 11.07 14.38
N PHE A 634 -18.76 11.80 14.90
CA PHE A 634 -19.49 11.54 16.14
C PHE A 634 -18.62 11.62 17.42
N VAL A 635 -17.38 12.13 17.35
CA VAL A 635 -16.55 12.43 18.52
C VAL A 635 -16.88 13.82 19.05
N ARG A 636 -17.83 13.88 19.98
CA ARG A 636 -18.39 15.10 20.59
C ARG A 636 -17.39 16.11 21.20
N ALA A 637 -16.13 15.70 21.39
CA ALA A 637 -15.04 16.56 21.83
C ALA A 637 -14.48 17.45 20.71
N VAL A 638 -14.64 17.04 19.44
CA VAL A 638 -14.19 17.81 18.27
C VAL A 638 -15.13 18.98 18.03
N ASP A 639 -14.54 20.17 17.99
CA ASP A 639 -15.19 21.43 17.63
C ASP A 639 -14.20 22.32 16.85
N ASN A 640 -14.64 23.52 16.47
CA ASN A 640 -13.82 24.49 15.74
C ASN A 640 -12.38 24.68 16.28
N GLU A 641 -12.19 24.63 17.60
CA GLU A 641 -10.87 24.86 18.24
C GLU A 641 -10.00 23.60 18.13
N ILE A 642 -10.59 22.42 18.35
CA ILE A 642 -9.89 21.14 18.14
C ILE A 642 -9.54 20.94 16.66
N LEU A 643 -10.37 21.41 15.73
CA LEU A 643 -10.06 21.41 14.29
C LEU A 643 -8.84 22.29 13.95
N THR A 644 -8.72 23.48 14.55
CA THR A 644 -7.51 24.31 14.40
C THR A 644 -6.27 23.58 14.92
N LEU A 645 -6.32 23.08 16.15
CA LEU A 645 -5.19 22.37 16.77
C LEU A 645 -4.77 21.10 16.00
N ILE A 646 -5.74 20.34 15.47
CA ILE A 646 -5.47 19.19 14.60
C ILE A 646 -4.78 19.64 13.31
N SER A 647 -5.25 20.71 12.66
CA SER A 647 -4.64 21.25 11.44
C SER A 647 -3.18 21.68 11.67
N GLU A 648 -2.90 22.31 12.80
CA GLU A 648 -1.55 22.79 13.17
C GLU A 648 -0.58 21.63 13.49
N ASN A 649 -1.05 20.56 14.14
CA ASN A 649 -0.21 19.44 14.59
C ASN A 649 -0.14 18.25 13.62
N CYS A 650 -0.99 18.25 12.58
CA CYS A 650 -1.04 17.22 11.54
C CYS A 650 -0.74 17.85 10.15
N PRO A 651 0.49 18.34 9.90
CA PRO A 651 0.83 19.18 8.72
C PRO A 651 0.79 18.47 7.36
N LYS A 652 0.24 17.25 7.31
CA LYS A 652 0.01 16.47 6.08
C LYS A 652 -1.41 15.88 6.02
N LEU A 653 -2.31 16.31 6.92
CA LEU A 653 -3.72 15.91 6.93
C LEU A 653 -4.42 16.48 5.69
N GLN A 654 -5.22 15.66 5.02
CA GLN A 654 -5.83 15.99 3.72
C GLN A 654 -7.33 15.73 3.69
N ILE A 655 -7.82 14.73 4.43
CA ILE A 655 -9.22 14.64 4.84
C ILE A 655 -9.30 14.62 6.36
N ILE A 656 -10.27 15.35 6.90
CA ILE A 656 -10.91 14.99 8.16
C ILE A 656 -12.43 14.87 7.99
N GLU A 657 -13.01 13.76 8.44
CA GLU A 657 -14.46 13.55 8.45
C GLU A 657 -15.00 13.84 9.87
N VAL A 658 -16.07 14.63 9.96
CA VAL A 658 -16.66 15.16 11.21
C VAL A 658 -18.19 15.01 11.25
N TYR A 659 -18.72 13.95 10.63
CA TYR A 659 -20.16 13.76 10.51
C TYR A 659 -20.83 13.67 11.89
N GLY A 660 -21.87 14.48 12.11
CA GLY A 660 -22.60 14.54 13.38
C GLY A 660 -21.95 15.38 14.48
N ASP A 661 -20.74 15.92 14.26
CA ASP A 661 -20.05 16.78 15.23
C ASP A 661 -20.54 18.22 15.10
N ASN A 662 -21.74 18.47 15.63
CA ASN A 662 -22.51 19.73 15.52
C ASN A 662 -21.82 21.00 16.10
N ARG A 663 -20.56 20.89 16.53
CA ARG A 663 -19.71 22.02 16.94
C ARG A 663 -18.63 22.37 15.91
N CYS A 664 -18.48 21.55 14.86
CA CYS A 664 -17.67 21.81 13.68
C CYS A 664 -18.50 22.62 12.68
N THR A 665 -18.21 23.92 12.59
CA THR A 665 -19.01 24.91 11.84
C THR A 665 -18.15 25.64 10.82
N ASN A 666 -18.77 26.48 9.99
CA ASN A 666 -18.07 27.40 9.08
C ASN A 666 -17.20 28.47 9.77
N LYS A 667 -17.04 28.44 11.10
CA LYS A 667 -16.12 29.27 11.89
C LYS A 667 -14.84 28.54 12.30
N ALA A 668 -14.68 27.25 11.99
CA ALA A 668 -13.41 26.56 12.15
C ALA A 668 -12.35 27.19 11.23
N VAL A 669 -11.13 27.34 11.74
CA VAL A 669 -9.98 27.88 11.01
C VAL A 669 -8.94 26.76 10.90
N PHE A 670 -8.49 26.47 9.69
CA PHE A 670 -7.54 25.41 9.35
C PHE A 670 -6.87 25.74 8.01
N GLU A 671 -5.84 24.99 7.65
CA GLU A 671 -5.10 25.15 6.39
C GLU A 671 -5.99 24.97 5.14
N ASP A 672 -5.86 25.86 4.14
CA ASP A 672 -6.64 25.84 2.88
C ASP A 672 -6.52 24.50 2.09
N SER A 673 -5.51 23.69 2.42
CA SER A 673 -5.30 22.37 1.81
C SER A 673 -6.07 21.21 2.45
N LEU A 674 -6.68 21.42 3.64
CA LEU A 674 -7.40 20.40 4.40
C LEU A 674 -8.87 20.30 3.95
N MET A 675 -9.27 19.12 3.46
CA MET A 675 -10.67 18.83 3.16
C MET A 675 -11.42 18.36 4.40
N VAL A 676 -12.13 19.27 5.06
CA VAL A 676 -13.11 18.91 6.10
C VAL A 676 -14.41 18.44 5.44
N ILE A 677 -14.92 17.27 5.83
CA ILE A 677 -16.11 16.63 5.24
C ILE A 677 -17.15 16.36 6.34
N GLY A 678 -18.43 16.62 6.06
CA GLY A 678 -19.53 16.24 6.93
C GLY A 678 -19.84 17.25 8.04
N ARG A 679 -19.50 18.53 7.84
CA ARG A 679 -19.90 19.60 8.77
C ARG A 679 -21.41 19.81 8.65
N GLN A 680 -22.04 20.28 9.72
CA GLN A 680 -23.48 20.58 9.72
C GLN A 680 -23.91 21.61 8.64
N THR A 681 -22.97 22.42 8.13
CA THR A 681 -23.21 23.37 7.03
C THR A 681 -23.09 22.77 5.63
N ASP A 682 -22.68 21.50 5.51
CA ASP A 682 -22.54 20.79 4.25
C ASP A 682 -23.82 19.98 3.91
N ASP A 683 -24.70 19.79 4.91
CA ASP A 683 -26.01 19.13 4.83
C ASP A 683 -27.21 20.13 4.76
N LEU A 684 -26.95 21.41 4.47
CA LEU A 684 -27.93 22.52 4.47
C LEU A 684 -27.97 23.32 3.15
#